data_AF-R4YXL0-F1
#
_entry.id   AF-R4YXL0-F1
#
_cell.length_a   1.000
_cell.length_b   1.000
_cell.length_c   1.000
_cell.angle_alpha   90.00
_cell.angle_beta   90.00
_cell.angle_gamma   90.00
#
_symmetry.space_group_name_H-M   'P 1'
#
loop_
_entity.id
_entity.type
_entity.pdbx_description
1 polymer ?
#
loop_
_entity_poly.entity_id
_entity_poly.type
_entity_poly.pdbx_seq_one_letter_code
_entity_poly.pdbx_strand_id
1 'polypeptide(L)'
;MAQATPRMITGGADAPDCELLGHASPATVRAPTYVARLLLGAAALLVGLIIAVLYEDAIAGLAYNQRLLLDAFPDVLQTLISSLGVYVLAAVVLITNGRLIRQRRPRTAVLLDLAAAAGAVASYGAGTVLERLSSSSTLDGFLAERLSGQSIPTISTSPILGATVAALVLGGPWLSTRWRSAWWWTTVAYIAAVSVLSTSGFLGVLVDLGVGTVAGALVGIAFATPNQDPTGPEVVDSLRRLGLMPVSLTPTTASSPTSVRWRSRLADGSDLAIKVRGPNRHAAELLSRLWRRLRLKAPRGERSLGTLRGEANHEALASLQAHNLGVRTPRVLAFGATGANGMMLATEFVESTDLSEVSNDRLASLLNGVWSQVATLHRAGIAHRHLRLDNLMVDDNDQVWMVDFAGAEVVADEVQLTDDVIELLASTAAVVGPEIAVDAALGQLGRRPLVDALSRLQPLAVTPSTREELSKDGFKKLRSEVATRTSIDEVPDTEELARFNSRRILTISMLGGAAYFLVPQLASAGNLWSETQAANWGWALVAVGFSALSYVGSGLALVGGVPNRVPFLQALLAQVAAAFSDTITPAKVGGMALNIRFLTKQGVDAAVSAAGVGMSVVAGFLVHILLVASFITAAGRSRGTQGLSLPSLTTVLGIGAAILAVSGVVMVTPWGRRVFLNNLIQALARARDGVVGIATRPGKVAALFGGSAMTTLSYLMALYVSVLAFGGGAGFVQIGVVYLTGAFVEAAAPTPGGLGASEAAYIAGLTAIGLSSAVAVPAVFLFRLATFWMPVAPGWAAITYMRNRDDL
;
A
#
# COMPACT_ATOMS: atom_id res chain seq x y z
N MET A 1 58.87 5.18 -34.41
CA MET A 1 58.69 4.07 -35.37
C MET A 1 57.92 2.96 -34.68
N ALA A 2 56.90 2.43 -35.37
CA ALA A 2 56.00 1.33 -35.02
C ALA A 2 55.04 1.51 -33.81
N GLN A 3 53.91 2.17 -34.06
CA GLN A 3 52.69 2.08 -33.25
C GLN A 3 52.08 0.68 -33.43
N ALA A 4 51.88 -0.05 -32.33
CA ALA A 4 51.05 -1.25 -32.31
C ALA A 4 49.60 -0.84 -32.08
N THR A 5 48.81 -0.91 -33.15
CA THR A 5 47.35 -0.76 -33.14
C THR A 5 46.70 -1.93 -32.37
N PRO A 6 45.69 -1.68 -31.52
CA PRO A 6 44.88 -2.76 -30.97
C PRO A 6 44.02 -3.34 -32.10
N ARG A 7 44.24 -4.61 -32.44
CA ARG A 7 43.35 -5.37 -33.34
C ARG A 7 41.95 -5.40 -32.72
N MET A 8 41.03 -4.63 -33.30
CA MET A 8 39.61 -4.93 -33.25
C MET A 8 39.42 -6.34 -33.80
N ILE A 9 38.99 -7.27 -32.96
CA ILE A 9 38.42 -8.53 -33.42
C ILE A 9 37.08 -8.16 -34.06
N THR A 10 37.11 -7.92 -35.37
CA THR A 10 35.92 -7.97 -36.20
C THR A 10 35.37 -9.38 -36.09
N GLY A 11 34.20 -9.53 -35.47
CA GLY A 11 33.49 -10.80 -35.36
C GLY A 11 33.35 -11.45 -36.73
N GLY A 12 34.07 -12.55 -36.93
CA GLY A 12 33.99 -13.37 -38.13
C GLY A 12 32.60 -13.97 -38.27
N ALA A 13 32.14 -14.01 -39.51
CA ALA A 13 30.83 -14.46 -39.97
C ALA A 13 30.67 -16.00 -39.97
N ASP A 14 31.21 -16.71 -38.99
CA ASP A 14 31.21 -18.19 -38.92
C ASP A 14 30.84 -18.74 -37.52
N ALA A 15 30.20 -17.93 -36.66
CA ALA A 15 29.64 -18.48 -35.42
C ALA A 15 28.33 -19.23 -35.75
N PRO A 16 28.17 -20.50 -35.34
CA PRO A 16 26.93 -21.24 -35.56
C PRO A 16 25.75 -20.47 -34.95
N ASP A 17 24.63 -20.43 -35.69
CA ASP A 17 23.38 -19.86 -35.19
C ASP A 17 22.96 -20.62 -33.92
N CYS A 18 22.82 -19.88 -32.81
CA CYS A 18 22.40 -20.47 -31.55
C CYS A 18 20.90 -20.75 -31.62
N GLU A 19 20.51 -22.02 -31.51
CA GLU A 19 19.10 -22.41 -31.51
C GLU A 19 18.42 -21.98 -30.20
N LEU A 20 17.44 -21.07 -30.30
CA LEU A 20 16.64 -20.61 -29.17
C LEU A 20 15.38 -21.48 -29.07
N LEU A 21 15.38 -22.43 -28.14
CA LEU A 21 14.29 -23.39 -27.96
C LEU A 21 13.41 -22.96 -26.78
N GLY A 22 12.18 -22.50 -27.02
CA GLY A 22 11.19 -22.25 -25.94
C GLY A 22 10.54 -20.87 -25.93
N HIS A 23 9.64 -20.65 -24.97
CA HIS A 23 8.81 -19.45 -24.91
C HIS A 23 9.62 -18.20 -24.51
N ALA A 24 9.59 -17.19 -25.38
CA ALA A 24 10.12 -15.86 -25.07
C ALA A 24 9.48 -15.31 -23.78
N SER A 25 10.29 -14.67 -22.93
CA SER A 25 9.77 -13.92 -21.78
C SER A 25 8.65 -12.97 -22.25
N PRO A 26 7.57 -12.79 -21.45
CA PRO A 26 6.44 -11.97 -21.87
C PRO A 26 6.91 -10.57 -22.25
N ALA A 27 6.44 -10.06 -23.39
CA ALA A 27 6.87 -8.77 -23.92
C ALA A 27 6.52 -7.60 -22.99
N THR A 28 5.48 -7.74 -22.17
CA THR A 28 5.04 -6.75 -21.19
C THR A 28 4.75 -7.38 -19.84
N VAL A 29 5.15 -6.72 -18.76
CA VAL A 29 4.91 -7.13 -17.37
C VAL A 29 4.42 -5.95 -16.54
N ARG A 30 3.73 -6.23 -15.44
CA ARG A 30 3.52 -5.23 -14.38
C ARG A 30 4.75 -5.21 -13.50
N ALA A 31 5.59 -4.22 -13.73
CA ALA A 31 6.92 -4.21 -13.16
C ALA A 31 6.90 -3.77 -11.67
N PRO A 32 7.43 -4.59 -10.75
CA PRO A 32 7.55 -4.24 -9.33
C PRO A 32 8.38 -2.97 -9.07
N THR A 33 9.25 -2.61 -10.02
CA THR A 33 10.01 -1.35 -10.01
C THR A 33 9.12 -0.12 -9.87
N TYR A 34 7.89 -0.13 -10.40
CA TYR A 34 6.96 0.98 -10.24
C TYR A 34 6.34 1.04 -8.84
N VAL A 35 6.17 -0.08 -8.16
CA VAL A 35 5.74 -0.08 -6.75
C VAL A 35 6.83 0.55 -5.88
N ALA A 36 8.10 0.21 -6.12
CA ALA A 36 9.22 0.85 -5.42
C ALA A 36 9.28 2.36 -5.68
N ARG A 37 9.07 2.81 -6.93
CA ARG A 37 8.99 4.23 -7.30
C ARG A 37 7.80 4.93 -6.65
N LEU A 38 6.65 4.27 -6.56
CA LEU A 38 5.46 4.79 -5.88
C LEU A 38 5.74 5.06 -4.40
N LEU A 39 6.33 4.08 -3.70
CA LEU A 39 6.70 4.22 -2.29
C LEU A 39 7.74 5.32 -2.08
N LEU A 40 8.73 5.42 -2.97
CA LEU A 40 9.73 6.49 -2.94
C LEU A 40 9.10 7.87 -3.14
N GLY A 41 8.20 8.01 -4.12
CA GLY A 41 7.46 9.25 -4.39
C GLY A 41 6.57 9.65 -3.22
N ALA A 42 5.84 8.69 -2.63
CA ALA A 42 5.01 8.93 -1.46
C ALA A 42 5.85 9.32 -0.22
N ALA A 43 7.00 8.67 -0.01
CA ALA A 43 7.91 9.02 1.07
C ALA A 43 8.51 10.42 0.87
N ALA A 44 8.88 10.78 -0.37
CA ALA A 44 9.37 12.13 -0.69
C ALA A 44 8.30 13.21 -0.43
N LEU A 45 7.04 12.96 -0.79
CA LEU A 45 5.92 13.85 -0.46
C LEU A 45 5.73 13.98 1.06
N LEU A 46 5.78 12.86 1.79
CA LEU A 46 5.62 12.87 3.24
C LEU A 46 6.77 13.64 3.92
N VAL A 47 8.01 13.41 3.50
CA VAL A 47 9.18 14.14 4.01
C VAL A 47 9.09 15.62 3.66
N GLY A 48 8.69 15.97 2.43
CA GLY A 48 8.46 17.36 2.02
C GLY A 48 7.40 18.05 2.88
N LEU A 49 6.31 17.34 3.18
CA LEU A 49 5.24 17.84 4.06
C LEU A 49 5.74 18.01 5.51
N ILE A 50 6.50 17.06 6.04
CA ILE A 50 7.08 17.15 7.39
C ILE A 50 8.04 18.34 7.47
N ILE A 51 8.89 18.54 6.46
CA ILE A 51 9.81 19.68 6.40
C ILE A 51 9.01 20.99 6.34
N ALA A 52 7.96 21.03 5.51
CA ALA A 52 7.06 22.19 5.41
C ALA A 52 6.44 22.59 6.76
N VAL A 53 6.04 21.60 7.56
CA VAL A 53 5.40 21.83 8.88
C VAL A 53 6.42 22.13 9.98
N LEU A 54 7.57 21.47 10.01
CA LEU A 54 8.55 21.60 11.09
C LEU A 54 9.48 22.80 10.94
N TYR A 55 9.72 23.25 9.71
CA TYR A 55 10.69 24.30 9.39
C TYR A 55 10.03 25.48 8.66
N GLU A 56 8.81 25.82 9.07
CA GLU A 56 8.00 26.87 8.46
C GLU A 56 8.76 28.21 8.36
N ASP A 57 9.40 28.65 9.45
CA ASP A 57 10.16 29.90 9.49
C ASP A 57 11.34 29.91 8.51
N ALA A 58 12.06 28.79 8.38
CA ALA A 58 13.18 28.67 7.46
C ALA A 58 12.71 28.70 6.00
N ILE A 59 11.55 28.12 5.72
CA ILE A 59 10.94 28.08 4.39
C ILE A 59 10.39 29.46 4.01
N ALA A 60 9.73 30.15 4.95
CA ALA A 60 9.28 31.51 4.77
C ALA A 60 10.47 32.44 4.50
N GLY A 61 11.56 32.30 5.27
CA GLY A 61 12.81 33.04 5.04
C GLY A 61 13.45 32.73 3.68
N LEU A 62 13.46 31.47 3.24
CA LEU A 62 13.98 31.09 1.93
C LEU A 62 13.15 31.70 0.79
N ALA A 63 11.82 31.67 0.91
CA ALA A 63 10.91 32.25 -0.07
C ALA A 63 11.00 33.79 -0.12
N TYR A 64 11.20 34.44 1.02
CA TYR A 64 11.46 35.89 1.09
C TYR A 64 12.76 36.25 0.38
N ASN A 65 13.86 35.54 0.69
CA ASN A 65 15.15 35.75 0.04
C ASN A 65 15.11 35.46 -1.47
N GLN A 66 14.35 34.45 -1.88
CA GLN A 66 14.10 34.15 -3.29
C GLN A 66 13.35 35.32 -3.97
N ARG A 67 12.32 35.88 -3.34
CA ARG A 67 11.58 37.03 -3.87
C ARG A 67 12.46 38.28 -4.00
N LEU A 68 13.31 38.53 -3.00
CA LEU A 68 14.29 39.62 -3.06
C LEU A 68 15.30 39.44 -4.20
N LEU A 69 15.73 38.20 -4.46
CA LEU A 69 16.57 37.86 -5.61
C LEU A 69 15.82 38.03 -6.93
N LEU A 70 14.55 37.64 -7.01
CA LEU A 70 13.70 37.80 -8.19
C LEU A 70 13.52 39.28 -8.56
N ASP A 71 13.24 40.13 -7.57
CA ASP A 71 13.07 41.58 -7.77
C ASP A 71 14.35 42.25 -8.32
N ALA A 72 15.52 41.60 -8.18
CA ALA A 72 16.79 42.06 -8.76
C ALA A 72 16.94 41.73 -10.26
N PHE A 73 16.08 40.87 -10.84
CA PHE A 73 16.11 40.49 -12.26
C PHE A 73 15.00 41.19 -13.06
N PRO A 74 15.26 41.63 -14.31
CA PRO A 74 14.22 42.21 -15.17
C PRO A 74 13.09 41.20 -15.46
N ASP A 75 11.83 41.64 -15.39
CA ASP A 75 10.63 40.82 -15.63
C ASP A 75 10.67 40.06 -16.97
N VAL A 76 11.27 40.68 -17.99
CA VAL A 76 11.45 40.08 -19.32
C VAL A 76 12.32 38.82 -19.23
N LEU A 77 13.38 38.85 -18.42
CA LEU A 77 14.27 37.71 -18.23
C LEU A 77 13.59 36.59 -17.42
N GLN A 78 12.81 36.94 -16.40
CA GLN A 78 12.01 35.99 -15.61
C GLN A 78 10.97 35.27 -16.49
N THR A 79 10.27 36.03 -17.35
CA THR A 79 9.27 35.49 -18.28
C THR A 79 9.91 34.64 -19.38
N LEU A 80 11.06 35.06 -19.92
CA LEU A 80 11.80 34.28 -20.91
C LEU A 80 12.31 32.96 -20.36
N ILE A 81 12.86 32.95 -19.15
CA ILE A 81 13.45 31.73 -18.56
C ILE A 81 12.36 30.73 -18.16
N SER A 82 11.28 31.22 -17.54
CA SER A 82 10.13 30.38 -17.20
C SER A 82 9.48 29.77 -18.45
N SER A 83 9.21 30.57 -19.49
CA SER A 83 8.63 30.09 -20.75
C SER A 83 9.57 29.17 -21.53
N LEU A 84 10.86 29.50 -21.66
CA LEU A 84 11.87 28.66 -22.33
C LEU A 84 11.97 27.29 -21.65
N GLY A 85 11.97 27.25 -20.33
CA GLY A 85 12.00 26.01 -19.56
C GLY A 85 10.81 25.08 -19.88
N VAL A 86 9.61 25.64 -20.06
CA VAL A 86 8.43 24.88 -20.50
C VAL A 86 8.65 24.24 -21.87
N TYR A 87 9.13 25.01 -22.84
CA TYR A 87 9.36 24.52 -24.20
C TYR A 87 10.46 23.45 -24.24
N VAL A 88 11.52 23.62 -23.45
CA VAL A 88 12.62 22.65 -23.35
C VAL A 88 12.12 21.32 -22.79
N LEU A 89 11.32 21.33 -21.72
CA LEU A 89 10.75 20.11 -21.14
C LEU A 89 9.77 19.40 -22.09
N ALA A 90 8.88 20.16 -22.72
CA ALA A 90 7.97 19.64 -23.74
C ALA A 90 8.74 19.02 -24.92
N ALA A 91 9.82 19.68 -25.38
CA ALA A 91 10.67 19.17 -26.44
C ALA A 91 11.34 17.84 -26.06
N VAL A 92 11.80 17.66 -24.81
CA VAL A 92 12.39 16.39 -24.37
C VAL A 92 11.38 15.23 -24.43
N VAL A 93 10.13 15.46 -24.03
CA VAL A 93 9.05 14.46 -24.13
C VAL A 93 8.76 14.13 -25.61
N LEU A 94 8.60 15.16 -26.46
CA LEU A 94 8.32 15.00 -27.88
C LEU A 94 9.44 14.29 -28.64
N ILE A 95 10.71 14.64 -28.40
CA ILE A 95 11.88 13.99 -29.00
C ILE A 95 11.93 12.52 -28.58
N THR A 96 11.63 12.23 -27.31
CA THR A 96 11.58 10.87 -26.80
C THR A 96 10.48 10.04 -27.47
N ASN A 97 9.27 10.59 -27.61
CA ASN A 97 8.18 9.96 -28.35
C ASN A 97 8.54 9.69 -29.81
N GLY A 98 9.10 10.68 -30.51
CA GLY A 98 9.53 10.51 -31.90
C GLY A 98 10.53 9.37 -32.07
N ARG A 99 11.45 9.21 -31.10
CA ARG A 99 12.40 8.09 -31.06
C ARG A 99 11.71 6.75 -30.81
N LEU A 100 10.81 6.66 -29.83
CA LEU A 100 10.07 5.43 -29.52
C LEU A 100 9.21 4.98 -30.71
N ILE A 101 8.57 5.91 -31.41
CA ILE A 101 7.80 5.63 -32.63
C ILE A 101 8.72 5.11 -33.75
N ARG A 102 9.89 5.75 -33.98
CA ARG A 102 10.89 5.27 -34.95
C ARG A 102 11.42 3.88 -34.61
N GLN A 103 11.55 3.55 -33.33
CA GLN A 103 11.93 2.22 -32.85
C GLN A 103 10.78 1.20 -32.89
N ARG A 104 9.65 1.51 -33.54
CA ARG A 104 8.45 0.65 -33.64
C ARG A 104 7.86 0.29 -32.27
N ARG A 105 7.96 1.19 -31.29
CA ARG A 105 7.38 1.04 -29.93
C ARG A 105 6.26 2.05 -29.63
N PRO A 106 5.20 2.16 -30.48
CA PRO A 106 4.17 3.20 -30.33
C PRO A 106 3.36 3.07 -29.03
N ARG A 107 3.17 1.85 -28.52
CA ARG A 107 2.51 1.63 -27.22
C ARG A 107 3.27 2.28 -26.07
N THR A 108 4.60 2.25 -26.10
CA THR A 108 5.42 2.86 -25.04
C THR A 108 5.35 4.38 -25.10
N ALA A 109 5.28 4.95 -26.32
CA ALA A 109 5.07 6.37 -26.53
C ALA A 109 3.72 6.85 -25.95
N VAL A 110 2.63 6.13 -26.26
CA VAL A 110 1.30 6.45 -25.69
C VAL A 110 1.28 6.37 -24.16
N LEU A 111 1.95 5.38 -23.57
CA LEU A 111 2.06 5.29 -22.11
C LEU A 111 2.86 6.47 -21.52
N LEU A 112 3.92 6.90 -22.20
CA LEU A 112 4.71 8.08 -21.82
C LEU A 112 3.83 9.34 -21.78
N ASP A 113 3.02 9.57 -22.82
CA ASP A 113 2.10 10.70 -22.91
C ASP A 113 1.02 10.64 -21.84
N LEU A 114 0.50 9.45 -21.56
CA LEU A 114 -0.48 9.25 -20.50
C LEU A 114 0.11 9.56 -19.11
N ALA A 115 1.35 9.15 -18.84
CA ALA A 115 2.04 9.50 -17.61
C ALA A 115 2.30 11.01 -17.51
N ALA A 116 2.72 11.66 -18.61
CA ALA A 116 2.89 13.11 -18.65
C ALA A 116 1.58 13.84 -18.32
N ALA A 117 0.47 13.45 -18.97
CA ALA A 117 -0.84 14.02 -18.72
C ALA A 117 -1.30 13.80 -17.27
N ALA A 118 -1.13 12.59 -16.73
CA ALA A 118 -1.46 12.27 -15.34
C ALA A 118 -0.64 13.11 -14.35
N GLY A 119 0.66 13.28 -14.61
CA GLY A 119 1.56 14.11 -13.80
C GLY A 119 1.17 15.58 -13.80
N ALA A 120 0.81 16.14 -14.96
CA ALA A 120 0.31 17.51 -15.07
C ALA A 120 -0.99 17.72 -14.28
N VAL A 121 -1.98 16.85 -14.50
CA VAL A 121 -3.28 16.94 -13.84
C VAL A 121 -3.13 16.81 -12.32
N ALA A 122 -2.32 15.86 -11.87
CA ALA A 122 -2.10 15.66 -10.44
C ALA A 122 -1.37 16.84 -9.79
N SER A 123 -0.40 17.45 -10.48
CA SER A 123 0.35 18.60 -9.94
C SER A 123 -0.49 19.89 -9.93
N TYR A 124 -1.33 20.08 -10.95
CA TYR A 124 -2.34 21.13 -10.94
C TYR A 124 -3.34 20.94 -9.79
N GLY A 125 -3.86 19.72 -9.62
CA GLY A 125 -4.74 19.38 -8.51
C GLY A 125 -4.10 19.62 -7.15
N ALA A 126 -2.84 19.20 -6.96
CA ALA A 126 -2.09 19.47 -5.74
C ALA A 126 -1.95 20.98 -5.46
N GLY A 127 -1.67 21.78 -6.48
CA GLY A 127 -1.64 23.24 -6.38
C GLY A 127 -2.97 23.82 -5.91
N THR A 128 -4.08 23.41 -6.52
CA THR A 128 -5.42 23.89 -6.11
C THR A 128 -5.80 23.49 -4.68
N VAL A 129 -5.35 22.32 -4.21
CA VAL A 129 -5.58 21.88 -2.83
C VAL A 129 -4.74 22.72 -1.87
N LEU A 130 -3.47 22.96 -2.19
CA LEU A 130 -2.57 23.79 -1.37
C LEU A 130 -3.08 25.22 -1.27
N GLU A 131 -3.53 25.81 -2.38
CA GLU A 131 -4.11 27.16 -2.42
C GLU A 131 -5.39 27.27 -1.59
N ARG A 132 -6.24 26.24 -1.59
CA ARG A 132 -7.45 26.18 -0.74
C ARG A 132 -7.14 25.99 0.74
N LEU A 133 -6.08 25.24 1.05
CA LEU A 133 -5.62 25.08 2.43
C LEU A 133 -5.04 26.39 2.95
N SER A 134 -4.24 27.09 2.15
CA SER A 134 -3.68 28.39 2.53
C SER A 134 -4.73 29.49 2.64
N SER A 135 -5.78 29.48 1.81
CA SER A 135 -6.85 30.50 1.84
C SER A 135 -7.95 30.26 2.88
N SER A 136 -7.82 29.23 3.72
CA SER A 136 -8.75 28.99 4.82
C SER A 136 -8.41 29.91 6.01
N SER A 137 -9.41 30.69 6.47
CA SER A 137 -9.26 31.73 7.50
C SER A 137 -8.70 31.24 8.85
N THR A 138 -8.69 29.93 9.08
CA THR A 138 -8.14 29.28 10.28
C THR A 138 -6.61 29.12 10.24
N LEU A 139 -6.03 28.88 9.06
CA LEU A 139 -4.57 28.84 8.87
C LEU A 139 -4.01 30.25 8.75
N ASP A 140 -4.67 31.14 8.02
CA ASP A 140 -4.31 32.55 7.93
C ASP A 140 -4.37 33.23 9.30
N GLY A 141 -5.40 32.98 10.13
CA GLY A 141 -5.50 33.54 11.48
C GLY A 141 -4.43 33.01 12.45
N PHE A 142 -4.18 31.68 12.43
CA PHE A 142 -3.20 31.03 13.30
C PHE A 142 -1.74 31.37 12.94
N LEU A 143 -1.45 31.59 11.66
CA LEU A 143 -0.11 31.91 11.16
C LEU A 143 0.14 33.41 11.09
N ALA A 144 -0.85 34.26 10.78
CA ALA A 144 -0.69 35.73 10.80
C ALA A 144 -0.45 36.29 12.21
N GLU A 145 -0.99 35.64 13.25
CA GLU A 145 -0.73 35.97 14.65
C GLU A 145 0.71 35.64 15.08
N ARG A 146 1.37 34.67 14.43
CA ARG A 146 2.77 34.26 14.69
C ARG A 146 3.80 34.93 13.77
N LEU A 147 3.43 35.25 12.54
CA LEU A 147 4.29 35.81 11.50
C LEU A 147 4.04 37.31 11.28
N SER A 148 3.94 38.12 12.35
CA SER A 148 4.02 39.59 12.32
C SER A 148 3.39 40.29 11.09
N GLY A 149 2.19 39.86 10.66
CA GLY A 149 1.47 40.45 9.53
C GLY A 149 2.07 40.25 8.12
N GLN A 150 2.97 39.29 7.89
CA GLN A 150 3.48 38.98 6.54
C GLN A 150 2.67 37.84 5.89
N SER A 151 2.31 38.03 4.61
CA SER A 151 1.56 37.04 3.83
C SER A 151 2.41 35.81 3.50
N ILE A 152 1.86 34.62 3.71
CA ILE A 152 2.51 33.36 3.38
C ILE A 152 2.76 33.32 1.86
N PRO A 153 3.97 33.00 1.39
CA PRO A 153 4.20 32.78 -0.02
C PRO A 153 3.37 31.57 -0.49
N THR A 154 2.47 31.80 -1.44
CA THR A 154 1.64 30.77 -2.06
C THR A 154 2.53 29.66 -2.62
N ILE A 155 2.31 28.41 -2.18
CA ILE A 155 3.03 27.25 -2.74
C ILE A 155 2.54 27.03 -4.17
N SER A 156 3.27 27.55 -5.16
CA SER A 156 2.94 27.40 -6.58
C SER A 156 3.56 26.13 -7.17
N THR A 157 2.72 25.21 -7.64
CA THR A 157 3.12 24.00 -8.36
C THR A 157 3.30 24.27 -9.86
N SER A 158 4.09 23.42 -10.54
CA SER A 158 4.35 23.45 -11.98
C SER A 158 3.84 22.16 -12.64
N PRO A 159 2.68 22.21 -13.33
CA PRO A 159 2.13 21.06 -14.05
C PRO A 159 3.10 20.43 -15.06
N ILE A 160 3.98 21.24 -15.67
CA ILE A 160 4.95 20.78 -16.67
C ILE A 160 6.11 20.01 -16.00
N LEU A 161 6.53 20.44 -14.81
CA LEU A 161 7.50 19.69 -14.01
C LEU A 161 6.91 18.34 -13.61
N GLY A 162 5.68 18.33 -13.09
CA GLY A 162 4.95 17.11 -12.77
C GLY A 162 4.81 16.16 -13.96
N ALA A 163 4.45 16.68 -15.14
CA ALA A 163 4.36 15.89 -16.37
C ALA A 163 5.69 15.27 -16.77
N THR A 164 6.76 16.07 -16.76
CA THR A 164 8.10 15.63 -17.12
C THR A 164 8.60 14.55 -16.18
N VAL A 165 8.44 14.74 -14.87
CA VAL A 165 8.86 13.78 -13.86
C VAL A 165 8.07 12.48 -14.02
N ALA A 166 6.75 12.55 -14.22
CA ALA A 166 5.94 11.35 -14.45
C ALA A 166 6.36 10.58 -15.70
N ALA A 167 6.63 11.31 -16.79
CA ALA A 167 7.10 10.73 -18.04
C ALA A 167 8.52 10.15 -17.91
N LEU A 168 9.43 10.78 -17.15
CA LEU A 168 10.77 10.28 -16.88
C LEU A 168 10.73 9.04 -15.96
N VAL A 169 9.86 9.04 -14.96
CA VAL A 169 9.67 7.92 -14.03
C VAL A 169 9.08 6.72 -14.72
N LEU A 170 8.16 6.92 -15.68
CA LEU A 170 7.65 5.83 -16.50
C LEU A 170 8.67 5.41 -17.59
N GLY A 171 9.09 6.37 -18.41
CA GLY A 171 9.87 6.23 -19.63
C GLY A 171 11.34 5.91 -19.44
N GLY A 172 11.94 6.40 -18.35
CA GLY A 172 13.37 6.39 -18.09
C GLY A 172 14.06 5.03 -18.29
N PRO A 173 13.53 3.88 -17.81
CA PRO A 173 14.23 2.62 -17.98
C PRO A 173 14.26 2.07 -19.41
N TRP A 174 13.45 2.58 -20.34
CA TRP A 174 13.50 2.18 -21.75
C TRP A 174 14.41 3.07 -22.60
N LEU A 175 14.95 4.13 -22.01
CA LEU A 175 15.90 5.02 -22.66
C LEU A 175 17.31 4.52 -22.44
N SER A 176 18.18 4.75 -23.43
CA SER A 176 19.61 4.52 -23.22
C SER A 176 20.14 5.45 -22.14
N THR A 177 21.22 5.04 -21.48
CA THR A 177 21.86 5.81 -20.39
C THR A 177 22.12 7.26 -20.80
N ARG A 178 22.52 7.50 -22.05
CA ARG A 178 22.76 8.85 -22.60
C ARG A 178 21.49 9.71 -22.60
N TRP A 179 20.38 9.18 -23.13
CA TRP A 179 19.12 9.92 -23.21
C TRP A 179 18.46 10.12 -21.85
N ARG A 180 18.50 9.09 -21.00
CA ARG A 180 18.01 9.20 -19.62
C ARG A 180 18.81 10.25 -18.84
N SER A 181 20.13 10.26 -18.98
CA SER A 181 21.00 11.26 -18.35
C SER A 181 20.71 12.67 -18.87
N ALA A 182 20.59 12.85 -20.20
CA ALA A 182 20.24 14.13 -20.79
C ALA A 182 18.89 14.65 -20.25
N TRP A 183 17.85 13.82 -20.24
CA TRP A 183 16.55 14.20 -19.70
C TRP A 183 16.66 14.57 -18.21
N TRP A 184 17.34 13.76 -17.40
CA TRP A 184 17.54 14.04 -15.99
C TRP A 184 18.25 15.39 -15.77
N TRP A 185 19.34 15.66 -16.47
CA TRP A 185 20.08 16.92 -16.36
C TRP A 185 19.28 18.12 -16.85
N THR A 186 18.49 17.98 -17.92
CA THR A 186 17.57 19.02 -18.37
C THR A 186 16.50 19.33 -17.32
N THR A 187 15.98 18.30 -16.65
CA THR A 187 14.99 18.47 -15.57
C THR A 187 15.61 19.17 -14.36
N VAL A 188 16.84 18.79 -13.97
CA VAL A 188 17.56 19.45 -12.87
C VAL A 188 17.92 20.89 -13.20
N ALA A 189 18.37 21.16 -14.43
CA ALA A 189 18.64 22.53 -14.88
C ALA A 189 17.37 23.39 -14.85
N TYR A 190 16.22 22.84 -15.26
CA TYR A 190 14.94 23.54 -15.13
C TYR A 190 14.55 23.77 -13.68
N ILE A 191 14.69 22.78 -12.79
CA ILE A 191 14.42 22.93 -11.36
C ILE A 191 15.29 24.05 -10.78
N ALA A 192 16.58 24.08 -11.09
CA ALA A 192 17.49 25.12 -10.64
C ALA A 192 17.06 26.50 -11.18
N ALA A 193 16.72 26.59 -12.48
CA ALA A 193 16.24 27.83 -13.08
C ALA A 193 14.94 28.32 -12.44
N VAL A 194 13.95 27.45 -12.24
CA VAL A 194 12.66 27.76 -11.61
C VAL A 194 12.82 28.11 -10.14
N SER A 195 13.68 27.41 -9.40
CA SER A 195 13.90 27.69 -7.97
C SER A 195 14.60 29.02 -7.72
N VAL A 196 15.33 29.56 -8.71
CA VAL A 196 16.01 30.85 -8.62
C VAL A 196 15.19 31.97 -9.27
N LEU A 197 14.45 31.68 -10.33
CA LEU A 197 13.92 32.67 -11.29
C LEU A 197 12.41 32.59 -11.49
N SER A 198 11.69 31.82 -10.65
CA SER A 198 10.22 31.75 -10.67
C SER A 198 9.61 31.87 -9.27
N THR A 199 8.31 32.12 -9.22
CA THR A 199 7.50 32.15 -7.99
C THR A 199 7.24 30.77 -7.39
N SER A 200 7.58 29.69 -8.09
CA SER A 200 7.51 28.33 -7.54
C SER A 200 8.56 28.18 -6.45
N GLY A 201 8.15 28.36 -5.19
CA GLY A 201 9.03 28.12 -4.04
C GLY A 201 9.54 26.68 -4.01
N PHE A 202 10.65 26.45 -3.30
CA PHE A 202 11.28 25.13 -3.12
C PHE A 202 10.29 24.00 -2.78
N LEU A 203 9.25 24.29 -1.99
CA LEU A 203 8.19 23.35 -1.67
C LEU A 203 7.34 22.94 -2.87
N GLY A 204 7.03 23.86 -3.79
CA GLY A 204 6.26 23.55 -5.01
C GLY A 204 7.00 22.55 -5.89
N VAL A 205 8.32 22.72 -6.04
CA VAL A 205 9.19 21.78 -6.75
C VAL A 205 9.19 20.40 -6.09
N LEU A 206 9.28 20.33 -4.76
CA LEU A 206 9.23 19.06 -4.04
C LEU A 206 7.88 18.35 -4.22
N VAL A 207 6.78 19.10 -4.19
CA VAL A 207 5.45 18.58 -4.47
C VAL A 207 5.36 18.05 -5.90
N ASP A 208 5.82 18.80 -6.90
CA ASP A 208 5.80 18.35 -8.30
C ASP A 208 6.67 17.11 -8.54
N LEU A 209 7.84 17.03 -7.92
CA LEU A 209 8.72 15.86 -7.97
C LEU A 209 8.02 14.63 -7.38
N GLY A 210 7.40 14.78 -6.21
CA GLY A 210 6.70 13.71 -5.53
C GLY A 210 5.44 13.27 -6.27
N VAL A 211 4.58 14.22 -6.65
CA VAL A 211 3.33 13.98 -7.39
C VAL A 211 3.61 13.39 -8.77
N GLY A 212 4.59 13.94 -9.51
CA GLY A 212 5.02 13.38 -10.79
C GLY A 212 5.53 11.95 -10.65
N THR A 213 6.33 11.66 -9.61
CA THR A 213 6.80 10.30 -9.34
C THR A 213 5.67 9.33 -9.04
N VAL A 214 4.72 9.74 -8.20
CA VAL A 214 3.51 8.96 -7.89
C VAL A 214 2.68 8.73 -9.15
N ALA A 215 2.40 9.76 -9.94
CA ALA A 215 1.61 9.66 -11.16
C ALA A 215 2.26 8.71 -12.18
N GLY A 216 3.55 8.89 -12.48
CA GLY A 216 4.28 8.02 -13.41
C GLY A 216 4.32 6.56 -12.95
N ALA A 217 4.52 6.33 -11.64
CA ALA A 217 4.48 5.01 -11.06
C ALA A 217 3.08 4.37 -11.13
N LEU A 218 2.01 5.13 -10.85
CA LEU A 218 0.63 4.66 -10.94
C LEU A 218 0.27 4.25 -12.37
N VAL A 219 0.68 5.03 -13.39
CA VAL A 219 0.51 4.63 -14.79
C VAL A 219 1.26 3.32 -15.07
N GLY A 220 2.51 3.19 -14.61
CA GLY A 220 3.29 1.96 -14.78
C GLY A 220 2.75 0.72 -14.04
N ILE A 221 1.98 0.91 -12.96
CA ILE A 221 1.28 -0.17 -12.24
C ILE A 221 -0.04 -0.52 -12.94
N ALA A 222 -0.81 0.49 -13.35
CA ALA A 222 -2.11 0.34 -13.97
C ALA A 222 -2.01 -0.36 -15.33
N PHE A 223 -1.01 0.03 -16.12
CA PHE A 223 -0.76 -0.49 -17.47
C PHE A 223 0.44 -1.44 -17.48
N ALA A 224 0.37 -2.51 -18.27
CA ALA A 224 1.52 -3.40 -18.44
C ALA A 224 2.62 -2.67 -19.21
N THR A 225 3.85 -2.75 -18.69
CA THR A 225 5.01 -2.08 -19.25
C THR A 225 5.94 -3.05 -19.98
N PRO A 226 6.73 -2.61 -20.98
CA PRO A 226 7.72 -3.46 -21.62
C PRO A 226 8.64 -4.15 -20.60
N ASN A 227 8.83 -5.46 -20.77
CA ASN A 227 9.70 -6.24 -19.90
C ASN A 227 11.15 -5.76 -20.04
N GLN A 228 11.84 -5.63 -18.90
CA GLN A 228 13.23 -5.18 -18.82
C GLN A 228 14.18 -6.31 -18.43
N ASP A 229 13.65 -7.51 -18.20
CA ASP A 229 14.47 -8.69 -17.96
C ASP A 229 15.19 -9.07 -19.27
N PRO A 230 16.46 -9.50 -19.21
CA PRO A 230 17.24 -9.84 -20.39
C PRO A 230 16.58 -10.91 -21.25
N THR A 231 16.64 -10.73 -22.56
CA THR A 231 16.09 -11.65 -23.55
C THR A 231 17.09 -12.76 -23.92
N GLY A 232 16.61 -13.88 -24.45
CA GLY A 232 17.46 -14.99 -24.91
C GLY A 232 18.62 -14.56 -25.82
N PRO A 233 18.38 -13.72 -26.86
CA PRO A 233 19.46 -13.17 -27.69
C PRO A 233 20.49 -12.35 -26.89
N GLU A 234 20.04 -11.52 -25.94
CA GLU A 234 20.96 -10.75 -25.08
C GLU A 234 21.80 -11.65 -24.18
N VAL A 235 21.28 -12.80 -23.75
CA VAL A 235 22.02 -13.82 -23.00
C VAL A 235 23.09 -14.46 -23.90
N VAL A 236 22.72 -14.90 -25.10
CA VAL A 236 23.65 -15.47 -26.10
C VAL A 236 24.80 -14.52 -26.41
N ASP A 237 24.50 -13.25 -26.69
CA ASP A 237 25.51 -12.22 -26.95
C ASP A 237 26.43 -12.00 -25.75
N SER A 238 25.89 -12.13 -24.53
CA SER A 238 26.67 -11.98 -23.31
C SER A 238 27.61 -13.17 -23.09
N LEU A 239 27.16 -14.40 -23.36
CA LEU A 239 28.02 -15.59 -23.30
C LEU A 239 29.19 -15.49 -24.29
N ARG A 240 28.89 -15.09 -25.54
CA ARG A 240 29.91 -14.90 -26.59
C ARG A 240 30.96 -13.87 -26.17
N ARG A 241 30.55 -12.74 -25.55
CA ARG A 241 31.47 -11.72 -25.01
C ARG A 241 32.35 -12.25 -23.87
N LEU A 242 31.90 -13.26 -23.13
CA LEU A 242 32.68 -13.91 -22.07
C LEU A 242 33.51 -15.10 -22.59
N GLY A 243 33.57 -15.31 -23.90
CA GLY A 243 34.35 -16.38 -24.52
C GLY A 243 33.65 -17.75 -24.54
N LEU A 244 32.38 -17.82 -24.14
CA LEU A 244 31.58 -19.04 -24.19
C LEU A 244 30.77 -19.05 -25.50
N MET A 245 30.88 -20.12 -26.28
CA MET A 245 30.24 -20.22 -27.61
C MET A 245 28.99 -21.13 -27.55
N PRO A 246 27.80 -20.58 -27.27
CA PRO A 246 26.57 -21.36 -27.19
C PRO A 246 26.06 -21.79 -28.57
N VAL A 247 25.62 -23.05 -28.67
CA VAL A 247 24.98 -23.68 -29.83
C VAL A 247 23.47 -23.78 -29.63
N SER A 248 23.01 -23.98 -28.39
CA SER A 248 21.59 -23.94 -28.05
C SER A 248 21.35 -23.26 -26.71
N LEU A 249 20.15 -22.69 -26.54
CA LEU A 249 19.70 -22.10 -25.29
C LEU A 249 18.23 -22.48 -25.06
N THR A 250 17.97 -23.12 -23.92
CA THR A 250 16.65 -23.61 -23.51
C THR A 250 16.28 -23.02 -22.15
N PRO A 251 15.08 -22.47 -21.95
CA PRO A 251 14.62 -22.05 -20.63
C PRO A 251 14.31 -23.28 -19.79
N THR A 252 14.68 -23.24 -18.50
CA THR A 252 14.38 -24.31 -17.56
C THR A 252 13.05 -24.02 -16.84
N THR A 253 12.26 -25.07 -16.58
CA THR A 253 10.98 -24.99 -15.83
C THR A 253 11.17 -24.48 -14.39
N ALA A 254 12.36 -24.67 -13.81
CA ALA A 254 12.77 -24.20 -12.48
C ALA A 254 13.05 -22.68 -12.40
N SER A 255 12.21 -21.85 -13.02
CA SER A 255 12.34 -20.39 -12.94
C SER A 255 11.83 -19.87 -11.58
N SER A 256 12.76 -19.39 -10.74
CA SER A 256 12.46 -18.75 -9.45
C SER A 256 11.81 -17.36 -9.62
N PRO A 257 11.05 -16.84 -8.63
CA PRO A 257 10.61 -15.45 -8.61
C PRO A 257 11.75 -14.44 -8.82
N THR A 258 12.98 -14.76 -8.39
CA THR A 258 14.12 -13.83 -8.38
C THR A 258 15.02 -13.91 -9.61
N SER A 259 14.95 -14.99 -10.39
CA SER A 259 15.82 -15.20 -11.57
C SER A 259 15.20 -16.12 -12.62
N VAL A 260 15.55 -15.90 -13.89
CA VAL A 260 15.26 -16.83 -14.98
C VAL A 260 16.43 -17.79 -15.12
N ARG A 261 16.15 -19.10 -15.19
CA ARG A 261 17.17 -20.15 -15.38
C ARG A 261 17.13 -20.65 -16.83
N TRP A 262 18.29 -20.81 -17.44
CA TRP A 262 18.48 -21.35 -18.78
C TRP A 262 19.51 -22.47 -18.75
N ARG A 263 19.38 -23.44 -19.66
CA ARG A 263 20.41 -24.41 -19.99
C ARG A 263 20.96 -24.08 -21.37
N SER A 264 22.27 -24.07 -21.52
CA SER A 264 22.93 -23.84 -22.81
C SER A 264 23.94 -24.93 -23.12
N ARG A 265 23.94 -25.42 -24.35
CA ARG A 265 24.99 -26.32 -24.86
C ARG A 265 26.04 -25.51 -25.58
N LEU A 266 27.31 -25.71 -25.26
CA LEU A 266 28.45 -25.06 -25.89
C LEU A 266 28.96 -25.85 -27.10
N ALA A 267 29.75 -25.18 -27.94
CA ALA A 267 30.38 -25.78 -29.13
C ALA A 267 31.38 -26.89 -28.80
N ASP A 268 31.93 -26.91 -27.59
CA ASP A 268 32.81 -27.99 -27.08
C ASP A 268 32.02 -29.21 -26.55
N GLY A 269 30.69 -29.18 -26.64
CA GLY A 269 29.80 -30.24 -26.18
C GLY A 269 29.42 -30.18 -24.70
N SER A 270 29.99 -29.25 -23.92
CA SER A 270 29.64 -29.07 -22.52
C SER A 270 28.31 -28.35 -22.34
N ASP A 271 27.59 -28.66 -21.26
CA ASP A 271 26.34 -28.01 -20.89
C ASP A 271 26.55 -27.02 -19.73
N LEU A 272 25.87 -25.89 -19.80
CA LEU A 272 25.89 -24.81 -18.82
C LEU A 272 24.52 -24.60 -18.19
N ALA A 273 24.51 -24.30 -16.89
CA ALA A 273 23.37 -23.70 -16.22
C ALA A 273 23.58 -22.18 -16.12
N ILE A 274 22.61 -21.40 -16.57
CA ILE A 274 22.70 -19.94 -16.62
C ILE A 274 21.56 -19.35 -15.81
N LYS A 275 21.92 -18.54 -14.83
CA LYS A 275 20.99 -17.76 -14.01
C LYS A 275 21.03 -16.31 -14.43
N VAL A 276 19.88 -15.75 -14.79
CA VAL A 276 19.73 -14.37 -15.26
C VAL A 276 18.83 -13.59 -14.32
N ARG A 277 19.33 -12.44 -13.85
CA ARG A 277 18.58 -11.48 -13.04
C ARG A 277 18.34 -10.18 -13.80
N GLY A 278 17.09 -9.73 -13.77
CA GLY A 278 16.67 -8.45 -14.32
C GLY A 278 16.17 -7.48 -13.24
N PRO A 279 16.05 -6.20 -13.58
CA PRO A 279 15.70 -5.13 -12.63
C PRO A 279 14.29 -5.28 -12.04
N ASN A 280 13.36 -5.90 -12.76
CA ASN A 280 11.98 -6.08 -12.29
C ASN A 280 11.90 -7.08 -11.13
N ARG A 281 12.60 -8.20 -11.26
CA ARG A 281 12.68 -9.24 -10.23
C ARG A 281 13.46 -8.76 -9.01
N HIS A 282 14.56 -8.04 -9.24
CA HIS A 282 15.34 -7.38 -8.18
C HIS A 282 14.49 -6.40 -7.36
N ALA A 283 13.69 -5.56 -8.03
CA ALA A 283 12.82 -4.63 -7.31
C ALA A 283 11.74 -5.34 -6.47
N ALA A 284 11.14 -6.42 -6.99
CA ALA A 284 10.20 -7.23 -6.20
C ALA A 284 10.88 -7.81 -4.96
N GLU A 285 12.10 -8.32 -5.12
CA GLU A 285 12.87 -8.88 -4.03
C GLU A 285 13.24 -7.83 -2.97
N LEU A 286 13.76 -6.66 -3.39
CA LEU A 286 14.05 -5.54 -2.49
C LEU A 286 12.82 -5.08 -1.72
N LEU A 287 11.65 -4.98 -2.38
CA LEU A 287 10.39 -4.64 -1.73
C LEU A 287 9.99 -5.68 -0.68
N SER A 288 10.16 -6.96 -1.00
CA SER A 288 9.87 -8.05 -0.07
C SER A 288 10.79 -8.00 1.16
N ARG A 289 12.09 -7.73 0.96
CA ARG A 289 13.08 -7.58 2.02
C ARG A 289 12.80 -6.36 2.89
N LEU A 290 12.50 -5.21 2.28
CA LEU A 290 12.15 -3.98 2.98
C LEU A 290 10.89 -4.19 3.84
N TRP A 291 9.86 -4.82 3.29
CA TRP A 291 8.64 -5.13 4.04
C TRP A 291 8.92 -6.03 5.26
N ARG A 292 9.72 -7.09 5.08
CA ARG A 292 10.13 -7.96 6.20
C ARG A 292 10.95 -7.20 7.23
N ARG A 293 11.87 -6.33 6.82
CA ARG A 293 12.69 -5.49 7.71
C ARG A 293 11.87 -4.49 8.54
N LEU A 294 10.80 -3.94 7.96
CA LEU A 294 9.88 -3.07 8.69
C LEU A 294 9.01 -3.85 9.68
N ARG A 295 8.60 -5.06 9.30
CA ARG A 295 7.67 -5.88 10.09
C ARG A 295 8.35 -6.68 11.21
N LEU A 296 9.61 -7.07 11.05
CA LEU A 296 10.32 -7.98 11.96
C LEU A 296 11.36 -7.24 12.81
N LYS A 297 11.50 -7.64 14.08
CA LYS A 297 12.43 -7.04 15.07
C LYS A 297 13.88 -7.43 14.76
N ALA A 298 14.09 -8.67 14.30
CA ALA A 298 15.34 -9.22 13.78
C ALA A 298 15.07 -9.96 12.45
N PRO A 299 15.02 -9.25 11.31
CA PRO A 299 14.70 -9.85 10.01
C PRO A 299 15.86 -10.73 9.54
N ARG A 300 15.85 -12.03 9.86
CA ARG A 300 16.76 -13.09 9.35
C ARG A 300 18.20 -12.69 9.01
N GLY A 301 18.81 -11.74 9.72
CA GLY A 301 20.01 -11.03 9.26
C GLY A 301 20.03 -10.62 7.77
N GLU A 302 18.90 -10.36 7.10
CA GLU A 302 18.79 -10.11 5.65
C GLU A 302 19.80 -9.06 5.18
N ARG A 303 20.53 -9.37 4.10
CA ARG A 303 21.58 -8.50 3.56
C ARG A 303 21.04 -7.10 3.26
N SER A 304 21.91 -6.11 3.35
CA SER A 304 21.58 -4.72 3.01
C SER A 304 21.00 -4.60 1.60
N LEU A 305 20.20 -3.56 1.36
CA LEU A 305 19.59 -3.28 0.05
C LEU A 305 20.70 -3.05 -0.97
N GLY A 306 20.97 -4.08 -1.79
CA GLY A 306 22.08 -4.12 -2.72
C GLY A 306 21.71 -3.64 -4.13
N THR A 307 22.74 -3.34 -4.92
CA THR A 307 22.57 -3.21 -6.37
C THR A 307 22.51 -4.59 -7.00
N LEU A 308 21.81 -4.74 -8.12
CA LEU A 308 21.72 -6.00 -8.87
C LEU A 308 23.11 -6.54 -9.25
N ARG A 309 24.08 -5.66 -9.54
CA ARG A 309 25.49 -6.02 -9.75
C ARG A 309 26.15 -6.54 -8.47
N GLY A 310 25.94 -5.86 -7.34
CA GLY A 310 26.49 -6.26 -6.04
C GLY A 310 26.00 -7.65 -5.62
N GLU A 311 24.71 -7.95 -5.84
CA GLU A 311 24.15 -9.27 -5.53
C GLU A 311 24.70 -10.39 -6.42
N ALA A 312 24.83 -10.14 -7.74
CA ALA A 312 25.41 -11.12 -8.65
C ALA A 312 26.90 -11.39 -8.35
N ASN A 313 27.69 -10.35 -8.07
CA ASN A 313 29.09 -10.50 -7.69
C ASN A 313 29.23 -11.28 -6.37
N HIS A 314 28.33 -11.03 -5.42
CA HIS A 314 28.36 -11.73 -4.16
C HIS A 314 27.98 -13.20 -4.29
N GLU A 315 26.95 -13.52 -5.06
CA GLU A 315 26.58 -14.91 -5.33
C GLU A 315 27.75 -15.67 -5.96
N ALA A 316 28.41 -15.07 -6.97
CA ALA A 316 29.60 -15.67 -7.58
C ALA A 316 30.72 -15.89 -6.55
N LEU A 317 31.01 -14.90 -5.71
CA LEU A 317 32.02 -14.99 -4.64
C LEU A 317 31.68 -16.09 -3.63
N ALA A 318 30.43 -16.15 -3.17
CA ALA A 318 29.97 -17.13 -2.20
C ALA A 318 30.00 -18.56 -2.77
N SER A 319 29.56 -18.75 -4.01
CA SER A 319 29.65 -20.04 -4.70
C SER A 319 31.11 -20.49 -4.90
N LEU A 320 32.00 -19.58 -5.31
CA LEU A 320 33.43 -19.89 -5.45
C LEU A 320 34.06 -20.24 -4.10
N GLN A 321 33.74 -19.50 -3.04
CA GLN A 321 34.26 -19.77 -1.71
C GLN A 321 33.76 -21.11 -1.17
N ALA A 322 32.47 -21.43 -1.33
CA ALA A 322 31.90 -22.72 -0.95
C ALA A 322 32.57 -23.87 -1.72
N HIS A 323 32.76 -23.72 -3.03
CA HIS A 323 33.47 -24.70 -3.86
C HIS A 323 34.90 -24.95 -3.36
N ASN A 324 35.65 -23.88 -3.06
CA ASN A 324 37.02 -23.97 -2.54
C ASN A 324 37.11 -24.67 -1.17
N LEU A 325 36.03 -24.67 -0.39
CA LEU A 325 35.92 -25.38 0.89
C LEU A 325 35.55 -26.87 0.73
N GLY A 326 35.38 -27.34 -0.51
CA GLY A 326 34.97 -28.71 -0.81
C GLY A 326 33.46 -28.96 -0.69
N VAL A 327 32.65 -27.91 -0.54
CA VAL A 327 31.18 -28.03 -0.64
C VAL A 327 30.81 -28.27 -2.09
N ARG A 328 29.92 -29.24 -2.34
CA ARG A 328 29.49 -29.59 -3.69
C ARG A 328 28.51 -28.54 -4.19
N THR A 329 29.04 -27.53 -4.87
CA THR A 329 28.27 -26.52 -5.60
C THR A 329 28.77 -26.50 -7.04
N PRO A 330 27.89 -26.29 -8.04
CA PRO A 330 28.30 -26.14 -9.43
C PRO A 330 29.37 -25.06 -9.59
N ARG A 331 30.46 -25.40 -10.28
CA ARG A 331 31.57 -24.48 -10.53
C ARG A 331 31.12 -23.27 -11.33
N VAL A 332 31.46 -22.07 -10.83
CA VAL A 332 31.21 -20.81 -11.54
C VAL A 332 32.20 -20.69 -12.71
N LEU A 333 31.66 -20.61 -13.93
CA LEU A 333 32.45 -20.53 -15.16
C LEU A 333 32.56 -19.10 -15.67
N ALA A 334 31.46 -18.34 -15.59
CA ALA A 334 31.46 -16.94 -15.99
C ALA A 334 30.34 -16.16 -15.27
N PHE A 335 30.53 -14.85 -15.09
CA PHE A 335 29.47 -13.95 -14.63
C PHE A 335 29.68 -12.57 -15.23
N GLY A 336 28.60 -11.82 -15.47
CA GLY A 336 28.71 -10.52 -16.11
C GLY A 336 27.39 -9.83 -16.40
N ALA A 337 27.47 -8.64 -16.99
CA ALA A 337 26.29 -7.88 -17.41
C ALA A 337 25.63 -8.52 -18.64
N THR A 338 24.30 -8.53 -18.66
CA THR A 338 23.49 -8.99 -19.79
C THR A 338 22.33 -8.04 -20.07
N GLY A 339 22.05 -7.81 -21.35
CA GLY A 339 21.10 -6.79 -21.81
C GLY A 339 21.43 -5.38 -21.30
N ALA A 340 20.42 -4.53 -21.20
CA ALA A 340 20.60 -3.14 -20.77
C ALA A 340 20.86 -2.97 -19.27
N ASN A 341 20.24 -3.79 -18.41
CA ASN A 341 20.24 -3.61 -16.95
C ASN A 341 20.23 -4.93 -16.16
N GLY A 342 20.59 -6.06 -16.78
CA GLY A 342 20.61 -7.37 -16.14
C GLY A 342 22.02 -7.88 -15.83
N MET A 343 22.08 -8.93 -15.03
CA MET A 343 23.31 -9.68 -14.72
C MET A 343 23.05 -11.17 -14.91
N MET A 344 24.08 -11.89 -15.31
CA MET A 344 24.04 -13.33 -15.47
C MET A 344 25.18 -14.00 -14.72
N LEU A 345 24.91 -15.22 -14.27
CA LEU A 345 25.86 -16.16 -13.68
C LEU A 345 25.74 -17.48 -14.45
N ALA A 346 26.84 -17.94 -15.05
CA ALA A 346 26.94 -19.20 -15.75
C ALA A 346 27.80 -20.16 -14.92
N THR A 347 27.23 -21.31 -14.59
CA THR A 347 27.88 -22.41 -13.89
C THR A 347 27.92 -23.64 -14.78
N GLU A 348 28.72 -24.64 -14.39
CA GLU A 348 28.59 -25.96 -14.98
C GLU A 348 27.17 -26.52 -14.75
N PHE A 349 26.71 -27.33 -15.70
CA PHE A 349 25.47 -28.07 -15.56
C PHE A 349 25.75 -29.41 -14.87
N VAL A 350 25.01 -29.69 -13.80
CA VAL A 350 25.07 -30.97 -13.08
C VAL A 350 23.77 -31.73 -13.32
N GLU A 351 23.84 -32.92 -13.90
CA GLU A 351 22.68 -33.81 -14.02
C GLU A 351 22.26 -34.27 -12.64
N SER A 352 21.13 -33.73 -12.16
CA SER A 352 20.67 -33.92 -10.80
C SER A 352 19.17 -33.64 -10.66
N THR A 353 18.57 -34.20 -9.60
CA THR A 353 17.15 -34.08 -9.24
C THR A 353 17.00 -33.25 -7.98
N ASP A 354 15.96 -32.42 -7.91
CA ASP A 354 15.63 -31.63 -6.72
C ASP A 354 15.24 -32.53 -5.54
N LEU A 355 15.76 -32.27 -4.33
CA LEU A 355 15.42 -33.07 -3.14
C LEU A 355 13.95 -32.95 -2.71
N SER A 356 13.19 -31.98 -3.22
CA SER A 356 11.75 -31.90 -3.03
C SER A 356 10.96 -32.90 -3.89
N GLU A 357 11.58 -33.48 -4.93
CA GLU A 357 10.95 -34.43 -5.86
C GLU A 357 11.31 -35.90 -5.58
N VAL A 358 12.28 -36.16 -4.70
CA VAL A 358 12.68 -37.53 -4.34
C VAL A 358 11.74 -38.15 -3.31
N SER A 359 11.70 -39.48 -3.24
CA SER A 359 10.90 -40.18 -2.23
C SER A 359 11.38 -39.87 -0.81
N ASN A 360 10.45 -39.88 0.16
CA ASN A 360 10.77 -39.57 1.57
C ASN A 360 11.85 -40.49 2.15
N ASP A 361 11.85 -41.78 1.77
CA ASP A 361 12.87 -42.75 2.22
C ASP A 361 14.25 -42.42 1.66
N ARG A 362 14.33 -42.04 0.38
CA ARG A 362 15.58 -41.59 -0.24
C ARG A 362 16.06 -40.29 0.39
N LEU A 363 15.16 -39.32 0.61
CA LEU A 363 15.48 -38.07 1.29
C LEU A 363 16.07 -38.32 2.69
N ALA A 364 15.43 -39.18 3.50
CA ALA A 364 15.90 -39.53 4.84
C ALA A 364 17.34 -40.08 4.83
N SER A 365 17.69 -40.93 3.85
CA SER A 365 19.04 -41.48 3.71
C SER A 365 20.10 -40.42 3.36
N LEU A 366 19.71 -39.34 2.68
CA LEU A 366 20.61 -38.29 2.20
C LEU A 366 20.86 -37.17 3.23
N LEU A 367 20.04 -37.06 4.28
CA LEU A 367 20.11 -35.95 5.24
C LEU A 367 21.46 -35.82 5.95
N ASN A 368 22.13 -36.93 6.25
CA ASN A 368 23.49 -36.88 6.82
C ASN A 368 24.49 -36.17 5.89
N GLY A 369 24.38 -36.42 4.58
CA GLY A 369 25.20 -35.75 3.57
C GLY A 369 24.85 -34.27 3.41
N VAL A 370 23.58 -33.91 3.53
CA VAL A 370 23.13 -32.51 3.55
C VAL A 370 23.74 -31.78 4.74
N TRP A 371 23.54 -32.30 5.96
CA TRP A 371 24.00 -31.64 7.18
C TRP A 371 25.53 -31.59 7.30
N SER A 372 26.26 -32.57 6.76
CA SER A 372 27.72 -32.53 6.69
C SER A 372 28.24 -31.35 5.83
N GLN A 373 27.56 -31.04 4.73
CA GLN A 373 27.91 -29.87 3.92
C GLN A 373 27.55 -28.56 4.62
N VAL A 374 26.40 -28.50 5.31
CA VAL A 374 26.04 -27.34 6.15
C VAL A 374 27.07 -27.11 7.25
N ALA A 375 27.53 -28.18 7.92
CA ALA A 375 28.58 -28.11 8.93
C ALA A 375 29.89 -27.57 8.35
N THR A 376 30.21 -27.87 7.09
CA THR A 376 31.39 -27.34 6.40
C THR A 376 31.28 -25.85 6.13
N LEU A 377 30.12 -25.38 5.66
CA LEU A 377 29.84 -23.94 5.51
C LEU A 377 29.91 -23.20 6.84
N HIS A 378 29.23 -23.72 7.87
CA HIS A 378 29.15 -23.07 9.19
C HIS A 378 30.52 -22.98 9.87
N ARG A 379 31.38 -24.01 9.75
CA ARG A 379 32.76 -23.97 10.25
C ARG A 379 33.61 -22.89 9.58
N ALA A 380 33.31 -22.55 8.33
CA ALA A 380 33.96 -21.48 7.59
C ALA A 380 33.30 -20.11 7.81
N GLY A 381 32.28 -20.01 8.69
CA GLY A 381 31.53 -18.77 8.93
C GLY A 381 30.61 -18.38 7.78
N ILE A 382 30.16 -19.35 6.98
CA ILE A 382 29.29 -19.12 5.82
C ILE A 382 27.87 -19.60 6.15
N ALA A 383 26.88 -18.71 6.07
CA ALA A 383 25.47 -19.07 6.05
C ALA A 383 24.99 -19.12 4.60
N HIS A 384 24.29 -20.18 4.20
CA HIS A 384 23.70 -20.36 2.88
C HIS A 384 22.39 -19.59 2.70
N ARG A 385 21.59 -19.45 3.77
CA ARG A 385 20.41 -18.57 3.89
C ARG A 385 19.14 -18.97 3.16
N HIS A 386 19.25 -19.91 2.24
CA HIS A 386 18.12 -20.50 1.52
C HIS A 386 18.19 -22.04 1.54
N LEU A 387 18.59 -22.64 2.67
CA LEU A 387 18.66 -24.11 2.83
C LEU A 387 17.27 -24.73 2.89
N ARG A 388 16.68 -24.92 1.71
CA ARG A 388 15.40 -25.60 1.49
C ARG A 388 15.63 -26.77 0.55
N LEU A 389 14.68 -27.71 0.54
CA LEU A 389 14.75 -28.87 -0.34
C LEU A 389 14.88 -28.48 -1.83
N ASP A 390 14.26 -27.37 -2.26
CA ASP A 390 14.32 -26.85 -3.64
C ASP A 390 15.64 -26.16 -4.05
N ASN A 391 16.59 -26.04 -3.12
CA ASN A 391 17.95 -25.56 -3.38
C ASN A 391 19.01 -26.63 -3.07
N LEU A 392 18.56 -27.87 -2.86
CA LEU A 392 19.40 -29.03 -2.67
C LEU A 392 19.09 -30.02 -3.77
N MET A 393 20.11 -30.48 -4.47
CA MET A 393 19.98 -31.40 -5.57
C MET A 393 20.72 -32.70 -5.25
N VAL A 394 20.32 -33.80 -5.86
CA VAL A 394 21.02 -35.09 -5.77
C VAL A 394 21.33 -35.60 -7.17
N ASP A 395 22.58 -36.02 -7.38
CA ASP A 395 22.97 -36.67 -8.63
C ASP A 395 22.71 -38.19 -8.62
N ASP A 396 22.99 -38.86 -9.73
CA ASP A 396 22.79 -40.31 -9.87
C ASP A 396 23.71 -41.14 -8.95
N ASN A 397 24.75 -40.54 -8.36
CA ASN A 397 25.67 -41.17 -7.41
C ASN A 397 25.30 -40.87 -5.95
N ASP A 398 24.06 -40.41 -5.70
CA ASP A 398 23.56 -40.01 -4.39
C ASP A 398 24.41 -38.92 -3.71
N GLN A 399 25.14 -38.12 -4.48
CA GLN A 399 25.85 -36.96 -3.94
C GLN A 399 24.91 -35.75 -3.91
N VAL A 400 24.85 -35.11 -2.75
CA VAL A 400 24.06 -33.90 -2.56
C VAL A 400 24.85 -32.69 -3.07
N TRP A 401 24.20 -31.83 -3.84
CA TRP A 401 24.71 -30.56 -4.35
C TRP A 401 23.89 -29.40 -3.79
N MET A 402 24.58 -28.31 -3.42
CA MET A 402 23.96 -27.06 -2.97
C MET A 402 23.95 -26.05 -4.10
N VAL A 403 22.81 -25.40 -4.31
CA VAL A 403 22.64 -24.36 -5.33
C VAL A 403 22.00 -23.10 -4.73
N ASP A 404 22.06 -21.98 -5.47
CA ASP A 404 21.42 -20.71 -5.10
C ASP A 404 22.06 -19.97 -3.89
N PHE A 405 23.35 -19.68 -4.00
CA PHE A 405 24.11 -18.87 -3.02
C PHE A 405 23.79 -17.35 -3.08
N ALA A 406 22.69 -16.97 -3.71
CA ALA A 406 22.27 -15.58 -3.83
C ALA A 406 22.07 -14.89 -2.48
N GLY A 407 21.51 -15.64 -1.54
CA GLY A 407 21.25 -15.19 -0.18
C GLY A 407 22.42 -15.39 0.77
N ALA A 408 23.47 -16.12 0.36
CA ALA A 408 24.53 -16.56 1.26
C ALA A 408 25.30 -15.38 1.87
N GLU A 409 25.88 -15.55 3.05
CA GLU A 409 26.75 -14.58 3.71
C GLU A 409 28.08 -15.25 4.07
N VAL A 410 29.20 -14.66 3.64
CA VAL A 410 30.55 -15.25 3.76
C VAL A 410 31.23 -14.88 5.10
N VAL A 411 30.60 -13.98 5.86
CA VAL A 411 30.98 -13.65 7.24
C VAL A 411 29.70 -13.57 8.04
N ALA A 412 29.12 -14.73 8.30
CA ALA A 412 27.82 -14.86 8.94
C ALA A 412 27.92 -14.65 10.46
N ASP A 413 26.94 -13.95 11.02
CA ASP A 413 26.74 -13.91 12.48
C ASP A 413 26.08 -15.21 12.98
N GLU A 414 26.12 -15.44 14.30
CA GLU A 414 25.56 -16.65 14.91
C GLU A 414 24.04 -16.79 14.65
N VAL A 415 23.32 -15.66 14.53
CA VAL A 415 21.88 -15.67 14.26
C VAL A 415 21.59 -16.16 12.85
N GLN A 416 22.41 -15.77 11.86
CA GLN A 416 22.28 -16.21 10.47
C GLN A 416 22.57 -17.71 10.32
N LEU A 417 23.60 -18.23 11.00
CA LEU A 417 23.87 -19.66 11.04
C LEU A 417 22.73 -20.44 11.72
N THR A 418 22.16 -19.88 12.79
CA THR A 418 21.02 -20.48 13.51
C THR A 418 19.75 -20.49 12.64
N ASP A 419 19.49 -19.41 11.89
CA ASP A 419 18.35 -19.32 10.98
C ASP A 419 18.44 -20.36 9.84
N ASP A 420 19.65 -20.72 9.41
CA ASP A 420 19.90 -21.81 8.45
C ASP A 420 19.55 -23.18 9.02
N VAL A 421 19.94 -23.44 10.27
CA VAL A 421 19.55 -24.66 10.99
C VAL A 421 18.03 -24.74 11.12
N ILE A 422 17.38 -23.63 11.50
CA ILE A 422 15.92 -23.55 11.65
C ILE A 422 15.20 -23.84 10.33
N GLU A 423 15.65 -23.21 9.24
CA GLU A 423 15.04 -23.39 7.92
C GLU A 423 15.13 -24.84 7.47
N LEU A 424 16.33 -25.43 7.52
CA LEU A 424 16.55 -26.79 7.03
C LEU A 424 15.88 -27.85 7.92
N LEU A 425 15.90 -27.68 9.25
CA LEU A 425 15.16 -28.53 10.18
C LEU A 425 13.67 -28.50 9.87
N ALA A 426 13.09 -27.31 9.70
CA ALA A 426 11.66 -27.18 9.45
C ALA A 426 11.27 -27.73 8.07
N SER A 427 12.06 -27.49 7.01
CA SER A 427 11.76 -27.98 5.67
C SER A 427 11.89 -29.50 5.57
N THR A 428 12.89 -30.10 6.23
CA THR A 428 13.06 -31.55 6.24
C THR A 428 12.03 -32.23 7.13
N ALA A 429 11.71 -31.66 8.30
CA ALA A 429 10.68 -32.19 9.20
C ALA A 429 9.28 -32.18 8.60
N ALA A 430 8.98 -31.23 7.69
CA ALA A 430 7.73 -31.19 6.97
C ALA A 430 7.53 -32.43 6.05
N VAL A 431 8.61 -33.05 5.59
CA VAL A 431 8.58 -34.18 4.64
C VAL A 431 8.85 -35.52 5.32
N VAL A 432 9.92 -35.63 6.10
CA VAL A 432 10.35 -36.90 6.74
C VAL A 432 9.95 -37.03 8.21
N GLY A 433 9.34 -35.99 8.78
CA GLY A 433 8.95 -35.95 10.19
C GLY A 433 10.03 -35.36 11.12
N PRO A 434 9.64 -34.82 12.29
CA PRO A 434 10.57 -34.21 13.25
C PRO A 434 11.69 -35.12 13.72
N GLU A 435 11.40 -36.39 13.95
CA GLU A 435 12.31 -37.36 14.58
C GLU A 435 13.52 -37.61 13.68
N ILE A 436 13.28 -37.94 12.41
CA ILE A 436 14.33 -38.20 11.42
C ILE A 436 15.15 -36.93 11.13
N ALA A 437 14.46 -35.78 10.99
CA ALA A 437 15.11 -34.51 10.71
C ALA A 437 16.05 -34.06 11.84
N VAL A 438 15.61 -34.19 13.08
CA VAL A 438 16.40 -33.82 14.28
C VAL A 438 17.57 -34.78 14.48
N ASP A 439 17.38 -36.08 14.28
CA ASP A 439 18.46 -37.06 14.44
C ASP A 439 19.60 -36.84 13.44
N ALA A 440 19.28 -36.57 12.17
CA ALA A 440 20.29 -36.27 11.16
C ALA A 440 21.05 -34.96 11.46
N ALA A 441 20.34 -33.93 11.92
CA ALA A 441 20.96 -32.66 12.29
C ALA A 441 21.87 -32.81 13.51
N LEU A 442 21.40 -33.50 14.55
CA LEU A 442 22.14 -33.75 15.78
C LEU A 442 23.42 -34.56 15.52
N GLY A 443 23.36 -35.54 14.62
CA GLY A 443 24.50 -36.38 14.25
C GLY A 443 25.65 -35.62 13.58
N GLN A 444 25.37 -34.51 12.88
CA GLN A 444 26.38 -33.75 12.13
C GLN A 444 26.77 -32.41 12.77
N LEU A 445 25.80 -31.69 13.35
CA LEU A 445 26.03 -30.37 13.99
C LEU A 445 26.28 -30.46 15.50
N GLY A 446 25.86 -31.57 16.13
CA GLY A 446 25.89 -31.72 17.58
C GLY A 446 24.81 -30.92 18.30
N ARG A 447 24.88 -30.93 19.63
CA ARG A 447 23.81 -30.42 20.51
C ARG A 447 23.63 -28.90 20.44
N ARG A 448 24.74 -28.14 20.52
CA ARG A 448 24.70 -26.69 20.75
C ARG A 448 23.90 -25.91 19.68
N PRO A 449 24.12 -26.10 18.37
CA PRO A 449 23.36 -25.38 17.34
C PRO A 449 21.85 -25.64 17.37
N LEU A 450 21.44 -26.84 17.77
CA LEU A 450 20.02 -27.19 17.92
C LEU A 450 19.40 -26.52 19.15
N VAL A 451 20.15 -26.40 20.24
CA VAL A 451 19.71 -25.68 21.45
C VAL A 451 19.54 -24.19 21.15
N ASP A 452 20.50 -23.58 20.48
CA ASP A 452 20.47 -22.16 20.10
C ASP A 452 19.27 -21.84 19.18
N ALA A 453 18.84 -22.82 18.37
CA ALA A 453 17.67 -22.70 17.50
C ALA A 453 16.33 -22.69 18.24
N LEU A 454 16.21 -23.25 19.45
CA LEU A 454 14.92 -23.47 20.13
C LEU A 454 14.12 -22.19 20.39
N SER A 455 14.78 -21.11 20.82
CA SER A 455 14.11 -19.83 21.13
C SER A 455 13.51 -19.16 19.88
N ARG A 456 14.04 -19.50 18.70
CA ARG A 456 13.68 -18.91 17.41
C ARG A 456 12.94 -19.86 16.48
N LEU A 457 12.87 -21.16 16.78
CA LEU A 457 12.17 -22.16 15.98
C LEU A 457 10.65 -21.94 16.04
N GLN A 458 10.13 -21.10 15.15
CA GLN A 458 8.73 -20.72 15.05
C GLN A 458 8.36 -20.35 13.61
N PRO A 459 7.06 -20.32 13.23
CA PRO A 459 6.63 -20.03 11.86
C PRO A 459 7.23 -18.76 11.24
N LEU A 460 7.44 -17.71 12.04
CA LEU A 460 7.98 -16.43 11.55
C LEU A 460 9.49 -16.47 11.26
N ALA A 461 10.20 -17.50 11.75
CA ALA A 461 11.62 -17.69 11.53
C ALA A 461 11.95 -18.56 10.30
N VAL A 462 10.94 -19.10 9.60
CA VAL A 462 11.07 -19.89 8.35
C VAL A 462 10.57 -19.14 7.11
N THR A 463 10.91 -19.61 5.91
CA THR A 463 10.37 -19.05 4.65
C THR A 463 8.87 -19.30 4.51
N PRO A 464 8.15 -18.52 3.67
CA PRO A 464 6.71 -18.71 3.47
C PRO A 464 6.34 -20.13 3.00
N SER A 465 7.12 -20.71 2.08
CA SER A 465 6.95 -22.07 1.58
C SER A 465 7.04 -23.12 2.70
N THR A 466 8.10 -23.08 3.50
CA THR A 466 8.27 -24.00 4.62
C THR A 466 7.22 -23.80 5.71
N ARG A 467 6.74 -22.57 5.91
CA ARG A 467 5.62 -22.28 6.81
C ARG A 467 4.30 -22.89 6.34
N GLU A 468 4.06 -22.92 5.03
CA GLU A 468 2.84 -23.49 4.44
C GLU A 468 2.87 -25.02 4.51
N GLU A 469 4.04 -25.63 4.34
CA GLU A 469 4.24 -27.07 4.44
C GLU A 469 4.19 -27.57 5.90
N LEU A 470 4.75 -26.83 6.86
CA LEU A 470 4.77 -27.20 8.28
C LEU A 470 3.68 -26.48 9.08
N SER A 471 2.66 -27.23 9.52
CA SER A 471 1.56 -26.70 10.34
C SER A 471 2.04 -26.10 11.68
N LYS A 472 1.22 -25.26 12.31
CA LYS A 472 1.52 -24.69 13.64
C LYS A 472 1.80 -25.76 14.69
N ASP A 473 1.07 -26.88 14.65
CA ASP A 473 1.30 -27.99 15.57
C ASP A 473 2.54 -28.80 15.16
N GLY A 474 2.88 -28.85 13.86
CA GLY A 474 4.17 -29.35 13.37
C GLY A 474 5.36 -28.60 13.98
N PHE A 475 5.31 -27.27 14.04
CA PHE A 475 6.34 -26.48 14.73
C PHE A 475 6.45 -26.79 16.23
N LYS A 476 5.32 -27.03 16.92
CA LYS A 476 5.35 -27.43 18.33
C LYS A 476 5.99 -28.80 18.51
N LYS A 477 5.64 -29.77 17.66
CA LYS A 477 6.24 -31.12 17.67
C LYS A 477 7.73 -31.05 17.40
N LEU A 478 8.16 -30.29 16.40
CA LEU A 478 9.58 -30.11 16.08
C LEU A 478 10.36 -29.49 17.24
N ARG A 479 9.82 -28.47 17.91
CA ARG A 479 10.44 -27.90 19.12
C ARG A 479 10.54 -28.93 20.26
N SER A 480 9.49 -29.70 20.48
CA SER A 480 9.46 -30.76 21.50
C SER A 480 10.50 -31.84 21.22
N GLU A 481 10.64 -32.26 19.96
CA GLU A 481 11.61 -33.27 19.54
C GLU A 481 13.04 -32.77 19.72
N VAL A 482 13.33 -31.53 19.29
CA VAL A 482 14.64 -30.90 19.52
C VAL A 482 14.96 -30.83 21.01
N ALA A 483 14.02 -30.40 21.86
CA ALA A 483 14.24 -30.33 23.30
C ALA A 483 14.50 -31.71 23.93
N THR A 484 13.74 -32.73 23.51
CA THR A 484 13.89 -34.11 23.98
C THR A 484 15.25 -34.68 23.60
N ARG A 485 15.64 -34.60 22.33
CA ARG A 485 16.91 -35.13 21.80
C ARG A 485 18.13 -34.36 22.28
N THR A 486 17.96 -33.10 22.66
CA THR A 486 19.02 -32.27 23.27
C THR A 486 18.96 -32.25 24.79
N SER A 487 18.13 -33.07 25.45
CA SER A 487 18.02 -33.16 26.92
C SER A 487 17.84 -31.79 27.59
N ILE A 488 16.84 -31.03 27.13
CA ILE A 488 16.40 -29.77 27.75
C ILE A 488 15.01 -30.00 28.36
N ASP A 489 14.93 -29.84 29.68
CA ASP A 489 13.70 -30.11 30.44
C ASP A 489 12.65 -28.99 30.28
N GLU A 490 13.10 -27.73 30.11
CA GLU A 490 12.22 -26.57 29.93
C GLU A 490 12.45 -25.92 28.56
N VAL A 491 11.47 -26.05 27.66
CA VAL A 491 11.54 -25.46 26.32
C VAL A 491 11.45 -23.93 26.44
N PRO A 492 12.48 -23.17 26.02
CA PRO A 492 12.46 -21.71 26.17
C PRO A 492 11.32 -21.07 25.38
N ASP A 493 10.75 -20.01 25.93
CA ASP A 493 9.73 -19.22 25.25
C ASP A 493 10.22 -18.66 23.90
N THR A 494 9.30 -18.50 22.95
CA THR A 494 9.62 -17.94 21.63
C THR A 494 9.95 -16.46 21.73
N GLU A 495 11.02 -16.03 21.06
CA GLU A 495 11.32 -14.60 20.90
C GLU A 495 10.20 -13.86 20.14
N GLU A 496 9.90 -12.61 20.54
CA GLU A 496 9.01 -11.73 19.78
C GLU A 496 9.69 -11.24 18.49
N LEU A 497 9.55 -12.00 17.40
CA LEU A 497 10.14 -11.66 16.11
C LEU A 497 9.39 -10.52 15.39
N ALA A 498 8.15 -10.20 15.75
CA ALA A 498 7.38 -9.11 15.12
C ALA A 498 7.70 -7.76 15.78
N ARG A 499 8.15 -6.77 15.00
CA ARG A 499 8.45 -5.41 15.49
C ARG A 499 7.18 -4.67 15.88
N PHE A 500 6.11 -4.88 15.11
CA PHE A 500 4.83 -4.26 15.36
C PHE A 500 3.72 -5.29 15.38
N ASN A 501 2.97 -5.32 16.48
CA ASN A 501 1.67 -5.94 16.48
C ASN A 501 0.71 -4.97 15.76
N SER A 502 0.15 -5.38 14.62
CA SER A 502 -0.79 -4.57 13.82
C SER A 502 -1.97 -4.08 14.66
N ARG A 503 -2.37 -4.85 15.69
CA ARG A 503 -3.37 -4.43 16.67
C ARG A 503 -2.90 -3.26 17.53
N ARG A 504 -1.63 -3.26 17.97
CA ARG A 504 -1.05 -2.14 18.75
C ARG A 504 -0.88 -0.88 17.89
N ILE A 505 -0.41 -0.99 16.64
CA ILE A 505 -0.35 0.18 15.74
C ILE A 505 -1.75 0.78 15.58
N LEU A 506 -2.75 -0.05 15.27
CA LEU A 506 -4.12 0.42 15.14
C LEU A 506 -4.58 1.12 16.42
N THR A 507 -4.38 0.52 17.60
CA THR A 507 -4.74 1.15 18.88
C THR A 507 -4.03 2.47 19.13
N ILE A 508 -2.72 2.56 18.85
CA ILE A 508 -1.93 3.79 19.04
C ILE A 508 -2.36 4.87 18.03
N SER A 509 -2.54 4.53 16.76
CA SER A 509 -3.04 5.45 15.73
C SER A 509 -4.44 5.95 16.06
N MET A 510 -5.31 5.08 16.57
CA MET A 510 -6.65 5.43 17.02
C MET A 510 -6.60 6.37 18.24
N LEU A 511 -5.76 6.08 19.23
CA LEU A 511 -5.62 6.90 20.43
C LEU A 511 -4.98 8.27 20.11
N GLY A 512 -3.94 8.28 19.26
CA GLY A 512 -3.28 9.51 18.80
C GLY A 512 -4.18 10.37 17.94
N GLY A 513 -4.94 9.76 17.02
CA GLY A 513 -5.97 10.46 16.25
C GLY A 513 -7.04 11.05 17.14
N ALA A 514 -7.57 10.28 18.09
CA ALA A 514 -8.53 10.78 19.08
C ALA A 514 -7.95 11.96 19.86
N ALA A 515 -6.75 11.84 20.44
CA ALA A 515 -6.10 12.92 21.18
C ALA A 515 -5.88 14.19 20.35
N TYR A 516 -5.40 14.05 19.10
CA TYR A 516 -5.18 15.19 18.20
C TYR A 516 -6.46 15.97 17.92
N PHE A 517 -7.61 15.30 17.76
CA PHE A 517 -8.88 15.97 17.54
C PHE A 517 -9.57 16.43 18.84
N LEU A 518 -9.39 15.71 19.95
CA LEU A 518 -10.05 16.02 21.22
C LEU A 518 -9.41 17.20 21.95
N VAL A 519 -8.07 17.28 21.93
CA VAL A 519 -7.32 18.27 22.72
C VAL A 519 -7.67 19.72 22.33
N PRO A 520 -7.74 20.10 21.04
CA PRO A 520 -8.17 21.45 20.64
C PRO A 520 -9.62 21.75 21.05
N GLN A 521 -10.51 20.77 20.97
CA GLN A 521 -11.93 20.93 21.36
C GLN A 521 -12.07 21.14 22.88
N LEU A 522 -11.31 20.39 23.68
CA LEU A 522 -11.25 20.55 25.13
C LEU A 522 -10.61 21.88 25.55
N ALA A 523 -9.59 22.35 24.81
CA ALA A 523 -8.97 23.65 25.06
C ALA A 523 -9.95 24.81 24.81
N SER A 524 -10.84 24.70 23.82
CA SER A 524 -11.94 25.66 23.60
C SER A 524 -13.10 25.53 24.58
N ALA A 525 -13.15 24.47 25.41
CA ALA A 525 -14.28 24.19 26.29
C ALA A 525 -14.38 25.11 27.52
N GLY A 526 -13.34 25.90 27.83
CA GLY A 526 -13.38 26.91 28.89
C GLY A 526 -14.54 27.92 28.71
N ASN A 527 -14.87 28.28 27.48
CA ASN A 527 -16.00 29.18 27.16
C ASN A 527 -17.36 28.44 27.05
N LEU A 528 -17.34 27.12 26.79
CA LEU A 528 -18.55 26.28 26.69
C LEU A 528 -19.20 26.02 28.05
N TRP A 529 -18.43 26.01 29.14
CA TRP A 529 -18.95 25.77 30.48
C TRP A 529 -19.87 26.88 30.99
N SER A 530 -19.56 28.15 30.68
CA SER A 530 -20.44 29.28 30.98
C SER A 530 -21.71 29.31 30.11
N GLU A 531 -21.62 28.86 28.85
CA GLU A 531 -22.75 28.82 27.92
C GLU A 531 -23.70 27.64 28.18
N THR A 532 -23.19 26.51 28.69
CA THR A 532 -24.01 25.34 29.07
C THR A 532 -24.90 25.59 30.29
N GLN A 533 -24.56 26.54 31.16
CA GLN A 533 -25.47 26.96 32.25
C GLN A 533 -26.71 27.70 31.74
N ALA A 534 -26.66 28.29 30.55
CA ALA A 534 -27.80 28.96 29.91
C ALA A 534 -28.67 28.01 29.06
N ALA A 535 -28.29 26.74 28.93
CA ALA A 535 -29.00 25.77 28.11
C ALA A 535 -30.35 25.38 28.73
N ASN A 536 -31.39 25.31 27.91
CA ASN A 536 -32.65 24.70 28.31
C ASN A 536 -32.53 23.17 28.29
N TRP A 537 -32.38 22.59 29.49
CA TRP A 537 -32.23 21.15 29.69
C TRP A 537 -33.40 20.31 29.15
N GLY A 538 -34.60 20.89 29.04
CA GLY A 538 -35.75 20.23 28.42
C GLY A 538 -35.48 19.90 26.95
N TRP A 539 -34.98 20.86 26.18
CA TRP A 539 -34.60 20.64 24.79
C TRP A 539 -33.37 19.74 24.63
N ALA A 540 -32.43 19.80 25.58
CA ALA A 540 -31.28 18.88 25.61
C ALA A 540 -31.72 17.41 25.80
N LEU A 541 -32.67 17.14 26.70
CA LEU A 541 -33.24 15.80 26.88
C LEU A 541 -34.01 15.33 25.63
N VAL A 542 -34.73 16.24 24.96
CA VAL A 542 -35.40 15.93 23.69
C VAL A 542 -34.36 15.58 22.60
N ALA A 543 -33.20 16.25 22.56
CA ALA A 543 -32.10 15.92 21.65
C ALA A 543 -31.60 14.48 21.88
N VAL A 544 -31.41 14.09 23.15
CA VAL A 544 -31.05 12.72 23.53
C VAL A 544 -32.14 11.73 23.14
N GLY A 545 -33.41 12.08 23.29
CA GLY A 545 -34.55 11.27 22.85
C GLY A 545 -34.53 11.00 21.35
N PHE A 546 -34.28 12.02 20.52
CA PHE A 546 -34.13 11.84 19.08
C PHE A 546 -32.87 11.05 18.72
N SER A 547 -31.75 11.23 19.44
CA SER A 547 -30.56 10.38 19.28
C SER A 547 -30.91 8.91 19.53
N ALA A 548 -31.62 8.60 20.62
CA ALA A 548 -32.06 7.25 20.92
C ALA A 548 -33.01 6.69 19.83
N LEU A 549 -33.90 7.53 19.31
CA LEU A 549 -34.84 7.17 18.24
C LEU A 549 -34.12 6.78 16.94
N SER A 550 -32.93 7.32 16.68
CA SER A 550 -32.13 6.96 15.51
C SER A 550 -31.77 5.47 15.49
N TYR A 551 -31.53 4.84 16.64
CA TYR A 551 -31.23 3.40 16.72
C TYR A 551 -32.44 2.53 16.37
N VAL A 552 -33.65 2.98 16.70
CA VAL A 552 -34.90 2.32 16.29
C VAL A 552 -35.01 2.34 14.77
N GLY A 553 -34.78 3.50 14.15
CA GLY A 553 -34.74 3.64 12.69
C GLY A 553 -33.69 2.74 12.05
N SER A 554 -32.46 2.75 12.58
CA SER A 554 -31.36 1.94 12.06
C SER A 554 -31.63 0.44 12.22
N GLY A 555 -32.27 0.03 13.33
CA GLY A 555 -32.68 -1.35 13.57
C GLY A 555 -33.76 -1.81 12.59
N LEU A 556 -34.73 -0.94 12.28
CA LEU A 556 -35.75 -1.19 11.26
C LEU A 556 -35.12 -1.33 9.87
N ALA A 557 -34.15 -0.47 9.55
CA ALA A 557 -33.43 -0.52 8.29
C ALA A 557 -32.64 -1.83 8.14
N LEU A 558 -31.94 -2.26 9.19
CA LEU A 558 -31.20 -3.53 9.20
C LEU A 558 -32.13 -4.74 9.05
N VAL A 559 -33.24 -4.79 9.80
CA VAL A 559 -34.23 -5.88 9.71
C VAL A 559 -34.94 -5.88 8.35
N GLY A 560 -35.19 -4.71 7.77
CA GLY A 560 -35.73 -4.55 6.42
C GLY A 560 -34.77 -5.01 5.32
N GLY A 561 -33.47 -4.86 5.54
CA GLY A 561 -32.40 -5.22 4.61
C GLY A 561 -32.12 -6.72 4.50
N VAL A 562 -32.76 -7.59 5.27
CA VAL A 562 -32.49 -9.05 5.25
C VAL A 562 -33.79 -9.84 5.06
N PRO A 563 -33.80 -10.91 4.23
CA PRO A 563 -35.01 -11.69 3.99
C PRO A 563 -35.48 -12.49 5.21
N ASN A 564 -34.56 -12.89 6.10
CA ASN A 564 -34.83 -13.67 7.31
C ASN A 564 -35.56 -12.84 8.38
N ARG A 565 -36.21 -13.53 9.33
CA ARG A 565 -36.80 -12.88 10.51
C ARG A 565 -35.72 -12.74 11.58
N VAL A 566 -35.22 -11.52 11.74
CA VAL A 566 -34.30 -11.15 12.82
C VAL A 566 -35.12 -10.47 13.92
N PRO A 567 -35.01 -10.91 15.18
CA PRO A 567 -35.77 -10.31 16.25
C PRO A 567 -35.30 -8.86 16.51
N PHE A 568 -36.28 -7.94 16.57
CA PHE A 568 -36.03 -6.50 16.49
C PHE A 568 -35.18 -5.95 17.65
N LEU A 569 -35.38 -6.49 18.86
CA LEU A 569 -34.64 -6.04 20.04
C LEU A 569 -33.13 -6.32 19.90
N GLN A 570 -32.76 -7.47 19.34
CA GLN A 570 -31.38 -7.84 19.08
C GLN A 570 -30.80 -6.98 17.95
N ALA A 571 -31.59 -6.67 16.92
CA ALA A 571 -31.18 -5.74 15.87
C ALA A 571 -30.96 -4.32 16.44
N LEU A 572 -31.82 -3.86 17.36
CA LEU A 572 -31.65 -2.58 18.06
C LEU A 572 -30.36 -2.58 18.91
N LEU A 573 -30.13 -3.63 19.69
CA LEU A 573 -28.89 -3.80 20.46
C LEU A 573 -27.66 -3.83 19.55
N ALA A 574 -27.75 -4.46 18.37
CA ALA A 574 -26.69 -4.45 17.38
C ALA A 574 -26.38 -3.03 16.86
N GLN A 575 -27.39 -2.18 16.66
CA GLN A 575 -27.16 -0.78 16.27
C GLN A 575 -26.54 0.05 17.39
N VAL A 576 -26.95 -0.17 18.64
CA VAL A 576 -26.33 0.48 19.80
C VAL A 576 -24.88 0.02 19.95
N ALA A 577 -24.60 -1.28 19.78
CA ALA A 577 -23.26 -1.85 19.76
C ALA A 577 -22.40 -1.32 18.59
N ALA A 578 -23.01 -1.10 17.41
CA ALA A 578 -22.34 -0.52 16.26
C ALA A 578 -21.86 0.91 16.54
N ALA A 579 -22.58 1.71 17.33
CA ALA A 579 -22.16 3.07 17.69
C ALA A 579 -20.77 3.11 18.38
N PHE A 580 -20.50 2.16 19.28
CA PHE A 580 -19.17 2.01 19.89
C PHE A 580 -18.11 1.63 18.85
N SER A 581 -18.43 0.68 17.95
CA SER A 581 -17.51 0.21 16.91
C SER A 581 -17.19 1.29 15.88
N ASP A 582 -18.16 2.13 15.54
CA ASP A 582 -18.01 3.24 14.58
C ASP A 582 -17.17 4.39 15.14
N THR A 583 -17.22 4.59 16.46
CA THR A 583 -16.35 5.57 17.15
C THR A 583 -14.87 5.21 16.98
N ILE A 584 -14.55 3.92 16.96
CA ILE A 584 -13.17 3.40 16.92
C ILE A 584 -12.72 2.94 15.53
N THR A 585 -13.50 3.18 14.47
CA THR A 585 -13.13 2.77 13.11
C THR A 585 -13.31 3.91 12.11
N PRO A 586 -12.35 4.09 11.17
CA PRO A 586 -12.55 5.00 10.05
C PRO A 586 -13.77 4.59 9.20
N ALA A 587 -14.50 5.58 8.68
CA ALA A 587 -15.62 5.40 7.74
C ALA A 587 -16.72 4.44 8.22
N LYS A 588 -16.92 4.29 9.54
CA LYS A 588 -17.98 3.45 10.14
C LYS A 588 -17.92 1.97 9.71
N VAL A 589 -16.73 1.48 9.37
CA VAL A 589 -16.52 0.10 8.89
C VAL A 589 -16.70 -0.93 10.02
N GLY A 590 -16.44 -0.53 11.27
CA GLY A 590 -16.62 -1.37 12.45
C GLY A 590 -18.07 -1.79 12.67
N GLY A 591 -19.02 -0.85 12.57
CA GLY A 591 -20.45 -1.13 12.68
C GLY A 591 -20.98 -2.03 11.56
N MET A 592 -20.47 -1.86 10.33
CA MET A 592 -20.80 -2.77 9.22
C MET A 592 -20.35 -4.21 9.50
N ALA A 593 -19.10 -4.40 9.92
CA ALA A 593 -18.57 -5.73 10.26
C ALA A 593 -19.34 -6.37 11.43
N LEU A 594 -19.69 -5.58 12.44
CA LEU A 594 -20.51 -6.01 13.57
C LEU A 594 -21.90 -6.47 13.11
N ASN A 595 -22.58 -5.69 12.26
CA ASN A 595 -23.89 -6.04 11.74
C ASN A 595 -23.86 -7.31 10.86
N ILE A 596 -22.83 -7.50 10.03
CA ILE A 596 -22.66 -8.73 9.24
C ILE A 596 -22.48 -9.94 10.17
N ARG A 597 -21.63 -9.80 11.19
CA ARG A 597 -21.35 -10.87 12.17
C ARG A 597 -22.59 -11.22 12.98
N PHE A 598 -23.33 -10.21 13.46
CA PHE A 598 -24.62 -10.38 14.13
C PHE A 598 -25.60 -11.15 13.25
N LEU A 599 -25.81 -10.74 11.99
CA LEU A 599 -26.72 -11.44 11.07
C LEU A 599 -26.27 -12.88 10.80
N THR A 600 -24.96 -13.12 10.68
CA THR A 600 -24.40 -14.45 10.49
C THR A 600 -24.67 -15.35 11.71
N LYS A 601 -24.54 -14.80 12.92
CA LYS A 601 -24.91 -15.48 14.17
C LYS A 601 -26.40 -15.77 14.29
N GLN A 602 -27.25 -14.92 13.70
CA GLN A 602 -28.69 -15.14 13.58
C GLN A 602 -29.07 -16.14 12.45
N GLY A 603 -28.09 -16.86 11.88
CA GLY A 603 -28.32 -17.92 10.89
C GLY A 603 -28.53 -17.41 9.45
N VAL A 604 -28.17 -16.15 9.16
CA VAL A 604 -28.20 -15.61 7.80
C VAL A 604 -26.88 -15.96 7.11
N ASP A 605 -26.92 -16.44 5.87
CA ASP A 605 -25.72 -16.68 5.08
C ASP A 605 -24.80 -15.43 5.04
N ALA A 606 -23.49 -15.63 5.08
CA ALA A 606 -22.53 -14.52 5.20
C ALA A 606 -22.59 -13.55 4.00
N ALA A 607 -22.83 -14.06 2.78
CA ALA A 607 -22.96 -13.22 1.59
C ALA A 607 -24.30 -12.46 1.59
N VAL A 608 -25.38 -13.10 2.04
CA VAL A 608 -26.69 -12.46 2.21
C VAL A 608 -26.66 -11.40 3.31
N SER A 609 -25.95 -11.66 4.41
CA SER A 609 -25.72 -10.70 5.51
C SER A 609 -24.99 -9.46 5.03
N ALA A 610 -23.89 -9.64 4.29
CA ALA A 610 -23.13 -8.53 3.69
C ALA A 610 -23.99 -7.73 2.70
N ALA A 611 -24.75 -8.39 1.84
CA ALA A 611 -25.65 -7.72 0.90
C ALA A 611 -26.78 -6.96 1.62
N GLY A 612 -27.32 -7.52 2.70
CA GLY A 612 -28.38 -6.89 3.48
C GLY A 612 -27.93 -5.63 4.22
N VAL A 613 -26.76 -5.69 4.85
CA VAL A 613 -26.11 -4.50 5.42
C VAL A 613 -25.82 -3.48 4.31
N GLY A 614 -25.29 -3.92 3.17
CA GLY A 614 -25.07 -3.05 2.00
C GLY A 614 -26.35 -2.38 1.49
N MET A 615 -27.48 -3.10 1.43
CA MET A 615 -28.77 -2.53 1.06
C MET A 615 -29.25 -1.46 2.04
N SER A 616 -29.02 -1.64 3.34
CA SER A 616 -29.35 -0.59 4.33
C SER A 616 -28.55 0.70 4.12
N VAL A 617 -27.26 0.58 3.76
CA VAL A 617 -26.41 1.73 3.42
C VAL A 617 -26.90 2.42 2.14
N VAL A 618 -27.23 1.65 1.10
CA VAL A 618 -27.76 2.19 -0.17
C VAL A 618 -29.12 2.86 0.04
N ALA A 619 -30.03 2.23 0.79
CA ALA A 619 -31.33 2.81 1.13
C ALA A 619 -31.16 4.11 1.93
N GLY A 620 -30.27 4.12 2.93
CA GLY A 620 -29.88 5.32 3.67
C GLY A 620 -29.39 6.44 2.76
N PHE A 621 -28.50 6.12 1.82
CA PHE A 621 -27.98 7.09 0.86
C PHE A 621 -29.06 7.64 -0.09
N LEU A 622 -29.93 6.78 -0.63
CA LEU A 622 -31.05 7.20 -1.48
C LEU A 622 -32.01 8.11 -0.72
N VAL A 623 -32.37 7.74 0.51
CA VAL A 623 -33.21 8.56 1.39
C VAL A 623 -32.54 9.88 1.69
N HIS A 624 -31.23 9.89 1.95
CA HIS A 624 -30.47 11.12 2.17
C HIS A 624 -30.54 12.05 0.95
N ILE A 625 -30.35 11.53 -0.27
CA ILE A 625 -30.49 12.31 -1.51
C ILE A 625 -31.91 12.86 -1.67
N LEU A 626 -32.93 12.04 -1.41
CA LEU A 626 -34.33 12.47 -1.50
C LEU A 626 -34.65 13.57 -0.49
N LEU A 627 -34.11 13.48 0.73
CA LEU A 627 -34.23 14.51 1.76
C LEU A 627 -33.46 15.78 1.37
N VAL A 628 -32.25 15.66 0.80
CA VAL A 628 -31.51 16.82 0.28
C VAL A 628 -32.32 17.53 -0.80
N ALA A 629 -32.86 16.79 -1.77
CA ALA A 629 -33.69 17.35 -2.82
C ALA A 629 -34.97 18.00 -2.25
N SER A 630 -35.63 17.39 -1.27
CA SER A 630 -36.85 17.93 -0.68
C SER A 630 -36.59 19.20 0.14
N PHE A 631 -35.51 19.24 0.92
CA PHE A 631 -35.14 20.42 1.72
C PHE A 631 -34.61 21.58 0.86
N ILE A 632 -33.84 21.30 -0.19
CA ILE A 632 -33.40 22.34 -1.14
C ILE A 632 -34.60 22.92 -1.90
N THR A 633 -35.52 22.08 -2.36
CA THR A 633 -36.73 22.56 -3.04
C THR A 633 -37.66 23.33 -2.10
N ALA A 634 -37.79 22.91 -0.85
CA ALA A 634 -38.50 23.67 0.18
C ALA A 634 -37.82 25.02 0.47
N ALA A 635 -36.49 25.06 0.57
CA ALA A 635 -35.72 26.27 0.81
C ALA A 635 -35.84 27.29 -0.35
N GLY A 636 -35.90 26.80 -1.60
CA GLY A 636 -36.10 27.64 -2.78
C GLY A 636 -37.51 28.26 -2.90
N ARG A 637 -38.51 27.71 -2.21
CA ARG A 637 -39.89 28.24 -2.20
C ARG A 637 -40.13 29.26 -1.09
N SER A 638 -39.32 29.26 -0.03
CA SER A 638 -39.43 30.22 1.07
C SER A 638 -38.76 31.55 0.71
N ARG A 639 -39.51 32.66 0.70
CA ARG A 639 -39.07 34.03 0.33
C ARG A 639 -38.06 34.70 1.30
N GLY A 640 -37.35 33.96 2.15
CA GLY A 640 -36.55 34.50 3.26
C GLY A 640 -35.07 34.10 3.30
N THR A 641 -34.50 33.53 2.24
CA THR A 641 -33.15 32.93 2.26
C THR A 641 -32.10 33.79 1.57
N GLN A 642 -31.75 34.95 2.14
CA GLN A 642 -30.66 35.82 1.63
C GLN A 642 -29.23 35.37 2.03
N GLY A 643 -29.00 34.10 2.44
CA GLY A 643 -27.68 33.68 2.97
C GLY A 643 -27.15 32.32 2.51
N LEU A 644 -27.92 31.51 1.78
CA LEU A 644 -27.49 30.16 1.36
C LEU A 644 -27.08 30.14 -0.12
N SER A 645 -25.79 30.32 -0.40
CA SER A 645 -25.23 29.99 -1.71
C SER A 645 -25.20 28.48 -1.88
N LEU A 646 -26.11 27.94 -2.70
CA LEU A 646 -26.09 26.52 -3.07
C LEU A 646 -24.75 26.17 -3.76
N PRO A 647 -24.21 24.95 -3.55
CA PRO A 647 -23.03 24.49 -4.29
C PRO A 647 -23.26 24.67 -5.79
N SER A 648 -22.30 25.31 -6.48
CA SER A 648 -22.40 25.51 -7.91
C SER A 648 -22.59 24.18 -8.64
N LEU A 649 -23.30 24.21 -9.78
CA LEU A 649 -23.47 23.03 -10.64
C LEU A 649 -22.10 22.40 -11.00
N THR A 650 -21.05 23.21 -11.10
CA THR A 650 -19.66 22.77 -11.32
C THR A 650 -19.09 21.96 -10.15
N THR A 651 -19.43 22.28 -8.91
CA THR A 651 -19.01 21.52 -7.72
C THR A 651 -19.72 20.16 -7.66
N VAL A 652 -21.02 20.13 -7.95
CA VAL A 652 -21.82 18.89 -8.01
C VAL A 652 -21.34 17.99 -9.15
N LEU A 653 -21.14 18.55 -10.34
CA LEU A 653 -20.58 17.83 -11.48
C LEU A 653 -19.14 17.37 -11.22
N GLY A 654 -18.34 18.16 -10.49
CA GLY A 654 -16.97 17.81 -10.11
C GLY A 654 -16.91 16.59 -9.18
N ILE A 655 -17.77 16.53 -8.16
CA ILE A 655 -17.89 15.36 -7.27
C ILE A 655 -18.39 14.14 -8.06
N GLY A 656 -19.40 14.32 -8.92
CA GLY A 656 -19.89 13.26 -9.79
C GLY A 656 -18.81 12.72 -10.75
N ALA A 657 -18.03 13.62 -11.36
CA ALA A 657 -16.91 13.27 -12.23
C ALA A 657 -15.79 12.56 -11.46
N ALA A 658 -15.50 12.95 -10.22
CA ALA A 658 -14.52 12.27 -9.37
C ALA A 658 -14.95 10.84 -9.03
N ILE A 659 -16.22 10.63 -8.65
CA ILE A 659 -16.78 9.30 -8.39
C ILE A 659 -16.75 8.44 -9.66
N LEU A 660 -17.12 9.01 -10.81
CA LEU A 660 -17.06 8.33 -12.11
C LEU A 660 -15.62 8.01 -12.53
N ALA A 661 -14.66 8.88 -12.26
CA ALA A 661 -13.25 8.65 -12.54
C ALA A 661 -12.70 7.51 -11.67
N VAL A 662 -12.97 7.50 -10.36
CA VAL A 662 -12.57 6.42 -9.46
C VAL A 662 -13.20 5.09 -9.88
N SER A 663 -14.50 5.10 -10.17
CA SER A 663 -15.23 3.93 -10.67
C SER A 663 -14.66 3.44 -12.01
N GLY A 664 -14.35 4.38 -12.90
CA GLY A 664 -13.72 4.14 -14.19
C GLY A 664 -12.33 3.52 -14.04
N VAL A 665 -11.50 3.96 -13.09
CA VAL A 665 -10.19 3.37 -12.79
C VAL A 665 -10.34 1.94 -12.26
N VAL A 666 -11.28 1.69 -11.35
CA VAL A 666 -11.60 0.34 -10.86
C VAL A 666 -12.06 -0.56 -12.01
N MET A 667 -12.89 -0.01 -12.91
CA MET A 667 -13.36 -0.72 -14.09
C MET A 667 -12.30 -0.92 -15.16
N VAL A 668 -11.38 0.01 -15.42
CA VAL A 668 -10.38 -0.12 -16.49
C VAL A 668 -9.22 -1.00 -16.04
N THR A 669 -8.89 -1.00 -14.75
CA THR A 669 -7.78 -1.80 -14.23
C THR A 669 -8.16 -3.28 -14.07
N PRO A 670 -7.40 -4.24 -14.63
CA PRO A 670 -7.64 -5.67 -14.44
C PRO A 670 -7.59 -6.13 -12.98
N TRP A 671 -6.86 -5.41 -12.13
CA TRP A 671 -6.83 -5.67 -10.68
C TRP A 671 -8.14 -5.21 -10.02
N GLY A 672 -8.63 -4.01 -10.32
CA GLY A 672 -9.95 -3.54 -9.88
C GLY A 672 -11.05 -4.48 -10.35
N ARG A 673 -11.01 -4.93 -11.60
CA ARG A 673 -11.95 -5.95 -12.12
C ARG A 673 -11.89 -7.27 -11.34
N ARG A 674 -10.70 -7.85 -11.15
CA ARG A 674 -10.58 -9.16 -10.47
C ARG A 674 -10.89 -9.09 -8.98
N VAL A 675 -10.46 -8.05 -8.29
CA VAL A 675 -10.56 -7.95 -6.83
C VAL A 675 -11.91 -7.37 -6.41
N PHE A 676 -12.41 -6.35 -7.10
CA PHE A 676 -13.67 -5.71 -6.74
C PHE A 676 -14.84 -6.24 -7.57
N LEU A 677 -14.76 -6.24 -8.91
CA LEU A 677 -15.92 -6.63 -9.72
C LEU A 677 -16.24 -8.12 -9.63
N ASN A 678 -15.28 -9.03 -9.69
CA ASN A 678 -15.60 -10.47 -9.61
C ASN A 678 -16.17 -10.85 -8.24
N ASN A 679 -15.60 -10.31 -7.16
CA ASN A 679 -16.12 -10.52 -5.81
C ASN A 679 -17.50 -9.89 -5.63
N LEU A 680 -17.72 -8.69 -6.16
CA LEU A 680 -19.00 -7.99 -6.13
C LEU A 680 -20.06 -8.75 -6.95
N ILE A 681 -19.74 -9.20 -8.16
CA ILE A 681 -20.65 -9.97 -9.02
C ILE A 681 -21.02 -11.28 -8.35
N GLN A 682 -20.06 -12.01 -7.77
CA GLN A 682 -20.35 -13.26 -7.05
C GLN A 682 -21.15 -13.01 -5.77
N ALA A 683 -20.86 -11.94 -5.03
CA ALA A 683 -21.65 -11.54 -3.86
C ALA A 683 -23.09 -11.17 -4.26
N LEU A 684 -23.27 -10.38 -5.33
CA LEU A 684 -24.57 -10.02 -5.87
C LEU A 684 -25.34 -11.22 -6.43
N ALA A 685 -24.65 -12.17 -7.09
CA ALA A 685 -25.25 -13.40 -7.59
C ALA A 685 -25.77 -14.28 -6.44
N ARG A 686 -24.97 -14.47 -5.38
CA ARG A 686 -25.38 -15.20 -4.16
C ARG A 686 -26.48 -14.48 -3.38
N ALA A 687 -26.49 -13.16 -3.41
CA ALA A 687 -27.50 -12.34 -2.74
C ALA A 687 -28.77 -12.14 -3.57
N ARG A 688 -28.77 -12.49 -4.86
CA ARG A 688 -29.87 -12.21 -5.81
C ARG A 688 -31.22 -12.63 -5.26
N ASP A 689 -31.33 -13.88 -4.82
CA ASP A 689 -32.60 -14.44 -4.35
C ASP A 689 -33.06 -13.78 -3.04
N GLY A 690 -32.10 -13.38 -2.19
CA GLY A 690 -32.36 -12.61 -0.98
C GLY A 690 -32.84 -11.17 -1.27
N VAL A 691 -32.23 -10.49 -2.24
CA VAL A 691 -32.59 -9.14 -2.68
C VAL A 691 -33.97 -9.12 -3.33
N VAL A 692 -34.25 -10.08 -4.24
CA VAL A 692 -35.58 -10.25 -4.85
C VAL A 692 -36.63 -10.58 -3.79
N GLY A 693 -36.28 -11.40 -2.80
CA GLY A 693 -37.14 -11.72 -1.67
C GLY A 693 -37.49 -10.51 -0.78
N ILE A 694 -36.64 -9.48 -0.73
CA ILE A 694 -36.93 -8.21 -0.04
C ILE A 694 -37.84 -7.34 -0.90
N ALA A 695 -37.52 -7.18 -2.18
CA ALA A 695 -38.28 -6.33 -3.11
C ALA A 695 -39.75 -6.77 -3.27
N THR A 696 -40.02 -8.07 -3.13
CA THR A 696 -41.37 -8.65 -3.21
C THR A 696 -42.18 -8.54 -1.92
N ARG A 697 -41.58 -8.09 -0.81
CA ARG A 697 -42.23 -7.97 0.50
C ARG A 697 -42.37 -6.48 0.88
N PRO A 698 -43.55 -5.86 0.69
CA PRO A 698 -43.71 -4.42 0.88
C PRO A 698 -43.39 -3.96 2.32
N GLY A 699 -43.68 -4.80 3.32
CA GLY A 699 -43.32 -4.50 4.72
C GLY A 699 -41.80 -4.42 4.97
N LYS A 700 -40.99 -5.22 4.27
CA LYS A 700 -39.52 -5.18 4.39
C LYS A 700 -38.94 -3.96 3.70
N VAL A 701 -39.46 -3.61 2.51
CA VAL A 701 -39.13 -2.36 1.81
C VAL A 701 -39.51 -1.13 2.65
N ALA A 702 -40.71 -1.13 3.23
CA ALA A 702 -41.16 -0.06 4.11
C ALA A 702 -40.28 0.06 5.37
N ALA A 703 -39.88 -1.05 5.99
CA ALA A 703 -38.95 -1.05 7.13
C ALA A 703 -37.55 -0.54 6.72
N LEU A 704 -37.06 -0.94 5.55
CA LEU A 704 -35.75 -0.54 5.01
C LEU A 704 -35.67 0.97 4.76
N PHE A 705 -36.56 1.50 3.94
CA PHE A 705 -36.58 2.93 3.58
C PHE A 705 -37.14 3.80 4.70
N GLY A 706 -38.17 3.34 5.41
CA GLY A 706 -38.77 4.03 6.55
C GLY A 706 -37.81 4.11 7.74
N GLY A 707 -37.11 3.03 8.06
CA GLY A 707 -36.06 3.02 9.09
C GLY A 707 -34.89 3.94 8.74
N SER A 708 -34.48 3.94 7.48
CA SER A 708 -33.46 4.87 6.96
C SER A 708 -33.90 6.33 7.09
N ALA A 709 -35.13 6.67 6.69
CA ALA A 709 -35.68 8.02 6.82
C ALA A 709 -35.83 8.44 8.28
N MET A 710 -36.30 7.54 9.14
CA MET A 710 -36.42 7.78 10.57
C MET A 710 -35.06 8.08 11.20
N THR A 711 -34.00 7.37 10.79
CA THR A 711 -32.63 7.61 11.28
C THR A 711 -32.17 9.02 10.91
N THR A 712 -32.24 9.38 9.63
CA THR A 712 -31.80 10.69 9.14
C THR A 712 -32.61 11.84 9.73
N LEU A 713 -33.95 11.69 9.80
CA LEU A 713 -34.84 12.69 10.40
C LEU A 713 -34.63 12.82 11.92
N SER A 714 -34.32 11.72 12.62
CA SER A 714 -34.04 11.76 14.05
C SER A 714 -32.78 12.58 14.33
N TYR A 715 -31.70 12.38 13.58
CA TYR A 715 -30.49 13.20 13.72
C TYR A 715 -30.72 14.67 13.33
N LEU A 716 -31.49 14.93 12.26
CA LEU A 716 -31.87 16.28 11.87
C LEU A 716 -32.68 16.99 12.98
N MET A 717 -33.64 16.26 13.60
CA MET A 717 -34.40 16.77 14.74
C MET A 717 -33.53 16.99 15.97
N ALA A 718 -32.57 16.10 16.24
CA ALA A 718 -31.62 16.26 17.34
C ALA A 718 -30.78 17.54 17.18
N LEU A 719 -30.32 17.86 15.96
CA LEU A 719 -29.64 19.13 15.68
C LEU A 719 -30.58 20.33 15.85
N TYR A 720 -31.80 20.24 15.31
CA TYR A 720 -32.81 21.30 15.41
C TYR A 720 -33.15 21.66 16.86
N VAL A 721 -33.43 20.66 17.71
CA VAL A 721 -33.74 20.93 19.12
C VAL A 721 -32.50 21.32 19.92
N SER A 722 -31.30 20.90 19.50
CA SER A 722 -30.05 21.40 20.11
C SER A 722 -29.87 22.89 19.84
N VAL A 723 -30.27 23.40 18.67
CA VAL A 723 -30.29 24.85 18.39
C VAL A 723 -31.32 25.57 19.28
N LEU A 724 -32.52 24.99 19.45
CA LEU A 724 -33.55 25.54 20.35
C LEU A 724 -33.09 25.58 21.82
N ALA A 725 -32.27 24.61 22.25
CA ALA A 725 -31.76 24.54 23.63
C ALA A 725 -30.94 25.78 24.02
N PHE A 726 -30.30 26.44 23.05
CA PHE A 726 -29.49 27.65 23.24
C PHE A 726 -30.19 28.92 22.72
N GLY A 727 -31.51 28.88 22.52
CA GLY A 727 -32.30 30.05 22.12
C GLY A 727 -32.17 30.47 20.66
N GLY A 728 -31.61 29.62 19.79
CA GLY A 728 -31.54 29.88 18.35
C GLY A 728 -32.89 29.71 17.64
N GLY A 729 -33.24 30.63 16.75
CA GLY A 729 -34.56 30.69 16.09
C GLY A 729 -34.54 30.44 14.57
N ALA A 730 -33.58 29.68 14.03
CA ALA A 730 -33.54 29.44 12.59
C ALA A 730 -34.61 28.47 12.09
N GLY A 731 -35.04 28.66 10.84
CA GLY A 731 -36.11 27.85 10.26
C GLY A 731 -35.70 26.38 10.13
N PHE A 732 -36.64 25.48 10.42
CA PHE A 732 -36.44 24.02 10.30
C PHE A 732 -35.85 23.60 8.94
N VAL A 733 -36.30 24.23 7.86
CA VAL A 733 -35.79 23.95 6.50
C VAL A 733 -34.32 24.33 6.35
N GLN A 734 -33.87 25.44 6.93
CA GLN A 734 -32.49 25.91 6.86
C GLN A 734 -31.55 24.97 7.65
N ILE A 735 -31.96 24.63 8.88
CA ILE A 735 -31.21 23.66 9.71
C ILE A 735 -31.16 22.29 9.03
N GLY A 736 -32.23 21.90 8.34
CA GLY A 736 -32.24 20.65 7.59
C GLY A 736 -31.24 20.62 6.43
N VAL A 737 -31.10 21.72 5.68
CA VAL A 737 -30.04 21.84 4.66
C VAL A 737 -28.65 21.74 5.31
N VAL A 738 -28.43 22.45 6.42
CA VAL A 738 -27.15 22.40 7.16
C VAL A 738 -26.82 20.99 7.63
N TYR A 739 -27.79 20.28 8.23
CA TYR A 739 -27.60 18.91 8.68
C TYR A 739 -27.23 17.98 7.51
N LEU A 740 -28.00 18.03 6.42
CA LEU A 740 -27.81 17.12 5.30
C LEU A 740 -26.49 17.36 4.55
N THR A 741 -26.06 18.62 4.44
CA THR A 741 -24.74 18.97 3.89
C THR A 741 -23.62 18.57 4.84
N GLY A 742 -23.73 18.87 6.15
CA GLY A 742 -22.71 18.51 7.12
C GLY A 742 -22.55 16.99 7.29
N ALA A 743 -23.64 16.21 7.19
CA ALA A 743 -23.59 14.75 7.21
C ALA A 743 -22.84 14.17 6.01
N PHE A 744 -22.86 14.84 4.84
CA PHE A 744 -22.05 14.45 3.69
C PHE A 744 -20.55 14.70 3.95
N VAL A 745 -20.20 15.82 4.59
CA VAL A 745 -18.83 16.12 5.00
C VAL A 745 -18.34 15.12 6.06
N GLU A 746 -19.19 14.78 7.03
CA GLU A 746 -18.90 13.74 8.03
C GLU A 746 -18.59 12.39 7.38
N ALA A 747 -19.39 11.98 6.38
CA ALA A 747 -19.20 10.71 5.67
C ALA A 747 -17.93 10.68 4.80
N ALA A 748 -17.48 11.83 4.31
CA ALA A 748 -16.27 11.95 3.48
C ALA A 748 -14.98 12.11 4.30
N ALA A 749 -15.08 12.40 5.60
CA ALA A 749 -13.93 12.62 6.45
C ALA A 749 -13.18 11.30 6.74
N PRO A 750 -11.85 11.23 6.52
CA PRO A 750 -11.05 10.03 6.82
C PRO A 750 -10.81 9.84 8.33
N THR A 751 -11.45 10.64 9.19
CA THR A 751 -11.24 10.63 10.64
C THR A 751 -12.18 9.62 11.31
N PRO A 752 -11.75 8.93 12.38
CA PRO A 752 -12.64 8.11 13.18
C PRO A 752 -13.84 8.92 13.68
N GLY A 753 -15.06 8.43 13.42
CA GLY A 753 -16.29 9.11 13.83
C GLY A 753 -16.57 10.46 13.16
N GLY A 754 -15.81 10.86 12.14
CA GLY A 754 -15.96 12.16 11.47
C GLY A 754 -15.62 13.37 12.35
N LEU A 755 -14.83 13.14 13.42
CA LEU A 755 -14.41 14.18 14.36
C LEU A 755 -13.62 15.30 13.67
N GLY A 756 -13.89 16.54 14.08
CA GLY A 756 -13.31 17.78 13.57
C GLY A 756 -14.02 18.30 12.33
N ALA A 757 -14.21 17.45 11.32
CA ALA A 757 -14.80 17.84 10.04
C ALA A 757 -16.31 18.09 10.15
N SER A 758 -17.03 17.22 10.87
CA SER A 758 -18.48 17.36 11.03
C SER A 758 -18.86 18.57 11.89
N GLU A 759 -18.16 18.79 13.00
CA GLU A 759 -18.38 19.94 13.89
C GLU A 759 -18.19 21.26 13.15
N ALA A 760 -17.08 21.38 12.42
CA ALA A 760 -16.80 22.57 11.62
C ALA A 760 -17.88 22.80 10.54
N ALA A 761 -18.31 21.74 9.85
CA ALA A 761 -19.34 21.85 8.81
C ALA A 761 -20.69 22.31 9.37
N TYR A 762 -21.13 21.76 10.52
CA TYR A 762 -22.38 22.17 11.16
C TYR A 762 -22.30 23.58 11.73
N ILE A 763 -21.19 23.95 12.40
CA ILE A 763 -21.00 25.31 12.95
C ILE A 763 -20.97 26.34 11.82
N ALA A 764 -20.21 26.08 10.76
CA ALA A 764 -20.14 26.96 9.60
C ALA A 764 -21.50 27.10 8.92
N GLY A 765 -22.21 25.98 8.73
CA GLY A 765 -23.55 25.98 8.12
C GLY A 765 -24.57 26.75 8.95
N LEU A 766 -24.60 26.56 10.28
CA LEU A 766 -25.48 27.29 11.19
C LEU A 766 -25.16 28.79 11.22
N THR A 767 -23.87 29.14 11.22
CA THR A 767 -23.43 30.54 11.17
C THR A 767 -23.81 31.19 9.83
N ALA A 768 -23.68 30.46 8.72
CA ALA A 768 -24.05 30.93 7.39
C ALA A 768 -25.56 31.21 7.24
N ILE A 769 -26.42 30.53 8.01
CA ILE A 769 -27.87 30.81 8.04
C ILE A 769 -28.26 31.87 9.09
N GLY A 770 -27.28 32.55 9.70
CA GLY A 770 -27.49 33.72 10.55
C GLY A 770 -27.50 33.45 12.06
N LEU A 771 -27.12 32.25 12.53
CA LEU A 771 -26.91 32.04 13.96
C LEU A 771 -25.58 32.67 14.41
N SER A 772 -25.56 33.25 15.61
CA SER A 772 -24.30 33.67 16.24
C SER A 772 -23.46 32.45 16.63
N SER A 773 -22.13 32.58 16.63
CA SER A 773 -21.23 31.51 17.06
C SER A 773 -21.50 31.06 18.50
N ALA A 774 -21.93 31.99 19.37
CA ALA A 774 -22.36 31.71 20.76
C ALA A 774 -23.58 30.79 20.88
N VAL A 775 -24.34 30.57 19.79
CA VAL A 775 -25.45 29.61 19.74
C VAL A 775 -25.06 28.38 18.91
N ALA A 776 -24.45 28.61 17.73
CA ALA A 776 -24.10 27.55 16.79
C ALA A 776 -23.09 26.55 17.38
N VAL A 777 -22.05 27.05 18.06
CA VAL A 777 -21.00 26.21 18.65
C VAL A 777 -21.58 25.29 19.73
N PRO A 778 -22.20 25.80 20.82
CA PRO A 778 -22.72 24.93 21.88
C PRO A 778 -23.88 24.04 21.41
N ALA A 779 -24.72 24.47 20.46
CA ALA A 779 -25.75 23.62 19.87
C ALA A 779 -25.16 22.41 19.12
N VAL A 780 -24.09 22.60 18.35
CA VAL A 780 -23.39 21.49 17.67
C VAL A 780 -22.72 20.57 18.68
N PHE A 781 -22.11 21.11 19.74
CA PHE A 781 -21.53 20.29 20.81
C PHE A 781 -22.59 19.47 21.54
N LEU A 782 -23.77 20.03 21.86
CA LEU A 782 -24.89 19.27 22.44
C LEU A 782 -25.38 18.18 21.49
N PHE A 783 -25.54 18.49 20.20
CA PHE A 783 -25.90 17.53 19.18
C PHE A 783 -24.89 16.36 19.13
N ARG A 784 -23.59 16.65 19.12
CA ARG A 784 -22.52 15.62 19.11
C ARG A 784 -22.43 14.87 20.44
N LEU A 785 -22.65 15.54 21.56
CA LEU A 785 -22.74 14.88 22.86
C LEU A 785 -23.84 13.82 22.84
N ALA A 786 -25.03 14.17 22.33
CA ALA A 786 -26.16 13.26 22.26
C ALA A 786 -25.97 12.12 21.24
N THR A 787 -25.38 12.40 20.09
CA THR A 787 -25.35 11.49 18.93
C THR A 787 -24.07 10.68 18.75
N PHE A 788 -22.97 11.18 19.30
CA PHE A 788 -21.65 10.58 19.13
C PHE A 788 -21.05 10.12 20.45
N TRP A 789 -20.99 11.00 21.47
CA TRP A 789 -20.30 10.70 22.72
C TRP A 789 -21.10 9.85 23.70
N MET A 790 -22.36 10.24 23.98
CA MET A 790 -23.22 9.56 24.93
C MET A 790 -23.48 8.09 24.55
N PRO A 791 -23.68 7.71 23.26
CA PRO A 791 -23.94 6.32 22.90
C PRO A 791 -22.76 5.35 23.04
N VAL A 792 -21.52 5.85 23.26
CA VAL A 792 -20.32 5.00 23.39
C VAL A 792 -20.46 4.03 24.57
N ALA A 793 -20.87 4.52 25.74
CA ALA A 793 -21.03 3.71 26.94
C ALA A 793 -22.11 2.61 26.81
N PRO A 794 -23.37 2.91 26.40
CA PRO A 794 -24.37 1.87 26.19
C PRO A 794 -23.99 0.94 25.02
N GLY A 795 -23.27 1.43 23.99
CA GLY A 795 -22.74 0.60 22.92
C GLY A 795 -21.73 -0.45 23.40
N TRP A 796 -20.80 -0.05 24.26
CA TRP A 796 -19.85 -1.00 24.88
C TRP A 796 -20.56 -2.04 25.76
N ALA A 797 -21.55 -1.62 26.53
CA ALA A 797 -22.38 -2.52 27.32
C ALA A 797 -23.15 -3.51 26.42
N ALA A 798 -23.73 -3.05 25.31
CA ALA A 798 -24.43 -3.88 24.33
C ALA A 798 -23.50 -4.93 23.70
N ILE A 799 -22.26 -4.57 23.31
CA ILE A 799 -21.27 -5.54 22.78
C ILE A 799 -20.99 -6.64 23.81
N THR A 800 -20.77 -6.24 25.06
CA THR A 800 -20.44 -7.18 26.15
C THR A 800 -21.62 -8.13 26.41
N TYR A 801 -22.83 -7.58 26.45
CA TYR A 801 -24.06 -8.35 26.63
C TYR A 801 -24.30 -9.34 25.48
N MET A 802 -24.17 -8.90 24.22
CA MET A 802 -24.39 -9.75 23.04
C MET A 802 -23.32 -10.85 22.92
N ARG A 803 -22.06 -10.58 23.27
CA ARG A 803 -21.00 -11.61 23.30
C ARG A 803 -21.29 -12.71 24.32
N ASN A 804 -21.80 -12.35 25.50
CA ASN A 804 -22.14 -13.32 26.54
C ASN A 804 -23.31 -14.23 26.13
N ARG A 805 -24.12 -13.82 25.15
CA ARG A 805 -25.24 -14.60 24.59
C ARG A 805 -24.91 -15.28 23.25
N ASP A 806 -23.66 -15.18 22.79
CA ASP A 806 -23.20 -15.67 21.49
C ASP A 806 -23.94 -15.06 20.27
N ASP A 807 -24.53 -13.88 20.45
CA ASP A 807 -25.18 -13.09 19.39
C ASP A 807 -24.16 -12.32 18.51
N LEU A 808 -22.88 -12.26 18.94
CA LEU A 808 -21.73 -11.67 18.22
C LEU A 808 -20.60 -12.66 18.06
#